data_AF-A0A7X7F5X7-F1
#
_entry.id   AF-A0A7X7F5X7-F1
#
_cell.length_a   1.000
_cell.length_b   1.000
_cell.length_c   1.000
_cell.angle_alpha   90.00
_cell.angle_beta   90.00
_cell.angle_gamma   90.00
#
_symmetry.space_group_name_H-M   'P 1'
#
loop_
_entity.id
_entity.type
_entity.pdbx_description
1 polymer ?
#
loop_
_entity_poly.entity_id
_entity_poly.type
_entity_poly.pdbx_seq_one_letter_code
_entity_poly.pdbx_strand_id
1 'polypeptide(L)'
;MTSETRTILIRRAGSVLLLSIFLTSTSTAFSQTVAPPVEPRDANPRILVGALGSDSFPTRQWAEYALRRMDAAARDALFEGLGSNDLQTRRTCRRLLDAVGPLDTTREAAFLSGRPERDATDLPGWSRFKQAVGDDLAARKFYLSMLRAESALLASFALDPESAATALRLRCGQLAVHRGGKQSQPSRASLAAIMLVGADRASRSSPTTRHHLNRVLARWLPEKNDPNHAMPLANDPSMRLLGHFIALERDELLIPNCFQLVMTLPVKDSALHLAQAVIEARDDYRPETVAMAAGIAGWSGGEDYLAALVGLLDDERPIGGARGRNNSIVLEVRDVAAAWIVHLSRRNVADQGINCGDYFRRVAERRDVRELGRRGPSFFADKASRDAALDRLQAWLAEYPPKPLAHRPPAKQEDGANGDRRSGPEVSRTSDAADLSVRSLALADYLQASRFHEARDFTSAGRFIEGTAVLGGILVSRDDWLFAADAGRHRGLRSAAESVLASLPATGLSAYEQRFGEEARRRLDAAVESRDGSLLGDVQNGYFFTSAGAQAAFLRAMWHLDRDEPRMALLYLRRLDQRGGLEPALRESVWLFQAVCALRVGDEDLARRTLEAWQRQDPRASVKIEGRPTSLFSDEQSALDRLRRVVGGGEAAGPSTSPTNATPPRMLDMAGTEYPILARLLRQIVADRQKQGRATLSTVDTLRVGDRLIQRVLTGIAAVDEAGGNLAWHVPSENALSDSLRHGSPAEGQQVVGTIKALLGNRLWRDASWGSLTTDGTRIFALEDLAFDLSAHYQHLVTRMDGRREWNFGVHPGPNLLSAYDVRTGKIVWQVGTAFGETTPGFSGARLLGPPLPLGNQLFVLVYFPDQTRIVQLDASNGHVVQQWPVTPVHQDATEGPDGSQPAPDARQGSLPVELAPPVFSGDRIVCAVSRNQFVALDPCAGLAWSVQIESPPPEPRGRPNRARAARAAAAWMRAEAVVAGNRVLATSPADERLHCLDLETGEPLWRTPCRGGLLVATALGDRVLVVGESRVFCLTLDDGQSAWPAERGVLPKGAVPLHRGWVYGKNYLLPLNTAQFAVVDLATGIVRMNITAKNPKSRETIDHGPGGTARVARAQYGGPGSWSCGPGS
;
A
#
# COMPACT_ATOMS: atom_id res chain seq x y z
N MET A 1 -8.97 -40.26 36.38
CA MET A 1 -9.18 -39.32 37.50
C MET A 1 -10.66 -39.08 37.64
N THR A 2 -11.20 -39.49 38.79
CA THR A 2 -12.59 -39.34 39.21
C THR A 2 -12.89 -37.90 39.60
N SER A 3 -14.11 -37.46 39.29
CA SER A 3 -14.92 -36.50 40.06
C SER A 3 -14.26 -35.18 40.46
N GLU A 4 -14.40 -34.15 39.62
CA GLU A 4 -14.75 -32.77 40.04
C GLU A 4 -14.92 -31.88 38.80
N THR A 5 -16.13 -31.84 38.24
CA THR A 5 -16.54 -30.82 37.24
C THR A 5 -18.04 -30.54 37.32
N ARG A 6 -18.55 -30.47 38.55
CA ARG A 6 -19.86 -29.88 38.86
C ARG A 6 -19.58 -28.64 39.69
N THR A 7 -19.76 -27.46 39.08
CA THR A 7 -20.22 -26.17 39.65
C THR A 7 -19.57 -25.04 38.84
N ILE A 8 -20.35 -24.43 37.92
CA ILE A 8 -20.45 -23.01 37.56
C ILE A 8 -21.33 -22.97 36.29
N LEU A 9 -22.62 -23.26 36.48
CA LEU A 9 -23.66 -23.11 35.46
C LEU A 9 -25.00 -23.05 36.18
N ILE A 10 -25.23 -21.97 36.95
CA ILE A 10 -26.54 -21.44 37.37
C ILE A 10 -26.27 -19.99 37.80
N ARG A 11 -26.48 -19.03 36.88
CA ARG A 11 -26.87 -17.62 37.14
C ARG A 11 -27.14 -16.88 35.82
N ARG A 12 -28.04 -17.42 34.99
CA ARG A 12 -28.71 -16.69 33.90
C ARG A 12 -30.13 -17.23 33.71
N ALA A 13 -30.96 -17.06 34.74
CA ALA A 13 -32.41 -17.21 34.64
C ALA A 13 -33.01 -16.33 35.73
N GLY A 14 -33.57 -15.19 35.35
CA GLY A 14 -34.23 -14.27 36.27
C GLY A 14 -33.97 -12.82 35.92
N SER A 15 -34.63 -12.32 34.87
CA SER A 15 -35.11 -10.93 34.72
C SER A 15 -35.82 -10.78 33.36
N VAL A 16 -36.90 -11.54 33.17
CA VAL A 16 -37.96 -11.24 32.19
C VAL A 16 -39.23 -11.12 33.02
N LEU A 17 -39.48 -9.93 33.58
CA LEU A 17 -40.79 -9.40 33.91
C LEU A 17 -40.60 -7.99 34.50
N LEU A 18 -40.83 -6.96 33.69
CA LEU A 18 -41.45 -5.67 34.04
C LEU A 18 -41.33 -4.74 32.83
N LEU A 19 -42.23 -4.95 31.89
CA LEU A 19 -42.53 -4.02 30.80
C LEU A 19 -43.97 -3.57 31.00
N SER A 20 -44.19 -2.46 31.71
CA SER A 20 -45.40 -1.63 31.59
C SER A 20 -45.29 -0.39 32.49
N ILE A 21 -45.72 0.75 31.95
CA ILE A 21 -45.85 2.08 32.57
C ILE A 21 -44.60 2.98 32.44
N PHE A 22 -44.45 3.61 31.26
CA PHE A 22 -44.51 5.07 31.08
C PHE A 22 -44.39 5.41 29.60
N LEU A 23 -45.53 5.40 28.90
CA LEU A 23 -45.75 6.13 27.66
C LEU A 23 -46.58 7.36 28.04
N THR A 24 -46.01 8.56 27.91
CA THR A 24 -46.66 9.83 27.49
C THR A 24 -45.81 11.03 27.92
N SER A 25 -44.96 11.52 27.01
CA SER A 25 -44.80 12.98 26.79
C SER A 25 -43.88 13.21 25.59
N THR A 26 -44.49 13.74 24.55
CA THR A 26 -43.92 14.22 23.31
C THR A 26 -42.97 15.41 23.50
N SER A 27 -42.02 15.50 22.56
CA SER A 27 -41.24 16.68 22.15
C SER A 27 -40.43 17.43 23.22
N THR A 28 -39.12 17.18 23.22
CA THR A 28 -38.05 18.20 23.13
C THR A 28 -36.70 17.47 23.29
N ALA A 29 -36.17 16.91 22.20
CA ALA A 29 -34.79 16.45 22.19
C ALA A 29 -33.87 17.68 22.09
N PHE A 30 -33.60 18.28 23.26
CA PHE A 30 -32.49 19.20 23.43
C PHE A 30 -31.20 18.49 23.05
N SER A 31 -30.33 19.20 22.34
CA SER A 31 -28.91 18.91 22.27
C SER A 31 -28.38 18.86 23.71
N GLN A 32 -28.27 17.67 24.30
CA GLN A 32 -27.39 17.48 25.46
C GLN A 32 -25.96 17.43 24.93
N THR A 33 -25.43 18.62 24.65
CA THR A 33 -24.02 18.88 24.87
C THR A 33 -23.81 18.71 26.38
N VAL A 34 -23.19 17.60 26.78
CA VAL A 34 -22.62 17.50 28.13
C VAL A 34 -21.59 18.62 28.21
N ALA A 35 -21.90 19.68 28.96
CA ALA A 35 -20.92 20.71 29.29
C ALA A 35 -19.76 20.03 30.04
N PRO A 36 -18.48 20.27 29.68
CA PRO A 36 -17.38 19.64 30.38
C PRO A 36 -17.24 20.21 31.80
N PRO A 37 -16.93 19.38 32.81
CA PRO A 37 -16.91 19.81 34.22
C PRO A 37 -15.66 20.63 34.62
N VAL A 38 -14.68 20.81 33.72
CA VAL A 38 -13.41 21.54 34.00
C VAL A 38 -12.95 22.25 32.72
N GLU A 39 -12.41 23.46 32.82
CA GLU A 39 -11.74 24.10 31.67
C GLU A 39 -10.54 23.26 31.20
N PRO A 40 -10.31 23.08 29.88
CA PRO A 40 -9.25 22.22 29.35
C PRO A 40 -7.83 22.54 29.84
N ARG A 41 -7.60 23.76 30.35
CA ARG A 41 -6.29 24.22 30.83
C ARG A 41 -5.94 23.72 32.23
N ASP A 42 -6.93 23.36 33.04
CA ASP A 42 -6.72 22.94 34.44
C ASP A 42 -6.74 21.41 34.61
N ALA A 43 -7.01 20.67 33.54
CA ALA A 43 -7.02 19.21 33.55
C ALA A 43 -5.60 18.63 33.49
N ASN A 44 -5.33 17.54 34.23
CA ASN A 44 -4.03 16.87 34.20
C ASN A 44 -3.84 16.12 32.85
N PRO A 45 -2.78 16.42 32.06
CA PRO A 45 -2.53 15.79 30.77
C PRO A 45 -2.48 14.26 30.82
N ARG A 46 -1.93 13.67 31.89
CA ARG A 46 -1.81 12.21 32.02
C ARG A 46 -3.17 11.51 32.16
N ILE A 47 -4.12 12.14 32.85
CA ILE A 47 -5.49 11.62 32.98
C ILE A 47 -6.18 11.67 31.62
N LEU A 48 -6.00 12.77 30.87
CA LEU A 48 -6.54 12.91 29.52
C LEU A 48 -5.95 11.86 28.56
N VAL A 49 -4.66 11.56 28.66
CA VAL A 49 -4.02 10.49 27.87
C VAL A 49 -4.66 9.14 28.18
N GLY A 50 -4.92 8.81 29.44
CA GLY A 50 -5.66 7.59 29.79
C GLY A 50 -7.09 7.54 29.21
N ALA A 51 -7.76 8.69 29.16
CA ALA A 51 -9.11 8.80 28.59
C ALA A 51 -9.16 8.57 27.07
N LEU A 52 -8.03 8.69 26.35
CA LEU A 52 -7.93 8.36 24.91
C LEU A 52 -8.22 6.88 24.63
N GLY A 53 -8.03 5.99 25.61
CA GLY A 53 -8.31 4.56 25.51
C GLY A 53 -9.73 4.14 25.87
N SER A 54 -10.62 5.09 26.23
CA SER A 54 -12.00 4.79 26.64
C SER A 54 -12.83 4.13 25.52
N ASP A 55 -13.73 3.21 25.87
CA ASP A 55 -14.71 2.65 24.92
C ASP A 55 -15.75 3.69 24.46
N SER A 56 -15.95 4.77 25.25
CA SER A 56 -16.87 5.85 24.94
C SER A 56 -16.25 6.85 23.96
N PHE A 57 -16.79 6.90 22.74
CA PHE A 57 -16.33 7.83 21.69
C PHE A 57 -16.38 9.31 22.12
N PRO A 58 -17.46 9.83 22.75
CA PRO A 58 -17.48 11.21 23.25
C PRO A 58 -16.36 11.52 24.25
N THR A 59 -15.99 10.54 25.09
CA THR A 59 -14.90 10.70 26.07
C THR A 59 -13.56 10.84 25.37
N ARG A 60 -13.28 9.98 24.37
CA ARG A 60 -12.06 10.06 23.56
C ARG A 60 -11.97 11.38 22.79
N GLN A 61 -13.08 11.81 22.18
CA GLN A 61 -13.14 13.06 21.41
C GLN A 61 -12.86 14.28 22.30
N TRP A 62 -13.44 14.31 23.49
CA TRP A 62 -13.19 15.39 24.45
C TRP A 62 -11.73 15.40 24.94
N ALA A 63 -11.16 14.24 25.27
CA ALA A 63 -9.76 14.13 25.68
C ALA A 63 -8.80 14.59 24.57
N GLU A 64 -9.05 14.21 23.31
CA GLU A 64 -8.29 14.67 22.15
C GLU A 64 -8.38 16.19 21.99
N TYR A 65 -9.58 16.75 22.11
CA TYR A 65 -9.80 18.20 22.05
C TYR A 65 -9.06 18.95 23.17
N ALA A 66 -9.13 18.44 24.41
CA ALA A 66 -8.48 19.05 25.56
C ALA A 66 -6.96 19.05 25.41
N LEU A 67 -6.35 17.90 25.08
CA LEU A 67 -4.91 17.77 24.88
C LEU A 67 -4.39 18.69 23.77
N ARG A 68 -5.13 18.85 22.67
CA ARG A 68 -4.76 19.81 21.60
C ARG A 68 -4.75 21.26 22.07
N ARG A 69 -5.65 21.65 22.96
CA ARG A 69 -5.71 23.03 23.49
C ARG A 69 -4.60 23.34 24.49
N MET A 70 -3.99 22.31 25.07
CA MET A 70 -2.85 22.45 26.00
C MET A 70 -1.51 22.64 25.27
N ASP A 71 -1.43 22.23 23.99
CA ASP A 71 -0.25 22.37 23.12
C ASP A 71 1.04 21.86 23.80
N ALA A 72 2.04 22.73 24.03
CA ALA A 72 3.31 22.36 24.64
C ALA A 72 3.16 21.70 26.03
N ALA A 73 2.14 22.06 26.81
CA ALA A 73 1.93 21.50 28.16
C ALA A 73 1.49 20.02 28.16
N ALA A 74 0.97 19.51 27.04
CA ALA A 74 0.60 18.10 26.91
C ALA A 74 1.74 17.21 26.41
N ARG A 75 2.85 17.79 25.93
CA ARG A 75 3.91 17.09 25.19
C ARG A 75 4.48 15.88 25.95
N ASP A 76 4.88 16.06 27.20
CA ASP A 76 5.52 15.00 27.99
C ASP A 76 4.56 13.83 28.26
N ALA A 77 3.30 14.13 28.60
CA ALA A 77 2.29 13.09 28.81
C ALA A 77 1.95 12.34 27.51
N LEU A 78 1.97 13.01 26.36
CA LEU A 78 1.78 12.38 25.07
C LEU A 78 2.95 11.44 24.71
N PHE A 79 4.19 11.81 25.03
CA PHE A 79 5.35 10.92 24.88
C PHE A 79 5.26 9.70 25.79
N GLU A 80 4.91 9.86 27.08
CA GLU A 80 4.65 8.74 27.99
C GLU A 80 3.55 7.81 27.43
N GLY A 81 2.51 8.39 26.81
CA GLY A 81 1.40 7.66 26.21
C GLY A 81 1.77 6.78 25.01
N LEU A 82 2.92 6.99 24.37
CA LEU A 82 3.43 6.10 23.31
C LEU A 82 3.79 4.71 23.85
N GLY A 83 4.06 4.58 25.16
CA GLY A 83 4.34 3.32 25.84
C GLY A 83 3.09 2.56 26.35
N SER A 84 1.87 3.03 26.05
CA SER A 84 0.64 2.39 26.55
C SER A 84 0.39 1.01 25.95
N ASN A 85 -0.14 0.07 26.73
CA ASN A 85 -0.59 -1.24 26.21
C ASN A 85 -1.83 -1.11 25.29
N ASP A 86 -2.55 0.00 25.36
CA ASP A 86 -3.73 0.28 24.54
C ASP A 86 -3.34 0.92 23.20
N LEU A 87 -3.59 0.22 22.09
CA LEU A 87 -3.22 0.67 20.75
C LEU A 87 -3.91 1.99 20.36
N GLN A 88 -5.16 2.19 20.78
CA GLN A 88 -5.89 3.44 20.54
C GLN A 88 -5.20 4.64 21.20
N THR A 89 -4.77 4.48 22.45
CA THR A 89 -4.02 5.50 23.20
C THR A 89 -2.71 5.82 22.51
N ARG A 90 -1.88 4.80 22.21
CA ARG A 90 -0.59 4.99 21.52
C ARG A 90 -0.74 5.75 20.20
N ARG A 91 -1.65 5.27 19.34
CA ARG A 91 -1.89 5.85 18.01
C ARG A 91 -2.40 7.30 18.12
N THR A 92 -3.28 7.56 19.08
CA THR A 92 -3.81 8.92 19.28
C THR A 92 -2.75 9.87 19.85
N CYS A 93 -1.94 9.44 20.81
CA CYS A 93 -0.83 10.22 21.35
C CYS A 93 0.18 10.59 20.26
N ARG A 94 0.57 9.62 19.43
CA ARG A 94 1.43 9.84 18.26
C ARG A 94 0.88 10.91 17.32
N ARG A 95 -0.40 10.79 16.94
CA ARG A 95 -1.08 11.78 16.06
C ARG A 95 -1.20 13.16 16.72
N LEU A 96 -1.33 13.23 18.04
CA LEU A 96 -1.36 14.50 18.77
C LEU A 96 0.01 15.17 18.86
N LEU A 97 1.10 14.39 18.97
CA LEU A 97 2.46 14.91 18.93
C LEU A 97 2.81 15.57 17.60
N ASP A 98 2.19 15.14 16.50
CA ASP A 98 2.35 15.78 15.18
C ASP A 98 1.79 17.20 15.15
N ALA A 99 0.70 17.44 15.89
CA ALA A 99 0.04 18.74 15.98
C ALA A 99 0.75 19.71 16.94
N VAL A 100 1.61 19.22 17.83
CA VAL A 100 2.44 20.05 18.72
C VAL A 100 3.67 20.50 17.94
N GLY A 101 3.76 21.79 17.65
CA GLY A 101 4.69 22.37 16.67
C GLY A 101 6.18 22.07 16.91
N PRO A 102 7.03 22.18 15.86
CA PRO A 102 8.47 22.25 16.03
C PRO A 102 8.86 23.58 16.71
N LEU A 103 9.87 23.54 17.58
CA LEU A 103 10.59 24.65 18.22
C LEU A 103 9.76 25.93 18.45
N ASP A 104 9.30 26.12 19.69
CA ASP A 104 8.69 27.38 20.14
C ASP A 104 9.53 28.61 19.71
N THR A 105 8.87 29.71 19.37
CA THR A 105 9.48 31.04 19.12
C THR A 105 10.54 31.42 20.15
N THR A 106 10.35 31.00 21.40
CA THR A 106 11.31 31.14 22.50
C THR A 106 12.64 30.42 22.23
N ARG A 107 12.59 29.20 21.67
CA ARG A 107 13.78 28.41 21.29
C ARG A 107 14.47 28.96 20.04
N GLU A 108 13.73 29.47 19.05
CA GLU A 108 14.33 30.15 17.90
C GLU A 108 15.09 31.41 18.31
N ALA A 109 14.49 32.22 19.21
CA ALA A 109 15.13 33.40 19.75
C ALA A 109 16.39 33.05 20.56
N ALA A 110 16.34 31.99 21.37
CA ALA A 110 17.51 31.47 22.08
C ALA A 110 18.62 31.02 21.12
N PHE A 111 18.28 30.25 20.07
CA PHE A 111 19.22 29.81 19.04
C PHE A 111 19.86 30.97 18.29
N LEU A 112 19.12 32.02 17.95
CA LEU A 112 19.69 33.21 17.29
C LEU A 112 20.56 34.06 18.23
N SER A 113 20.36 33.98 19.54
CA SER A 113 21.06 34.79 20.55
C SER A 113 22.45 34.30 20.95
N GLY A 114 22.92 33.15 20.47
CA GLY A 114 24.25 32.65 20.80
C GLY A 114 24.38 32.01 22.19
N ARG A 115 23.30 31.97 23.00
CA ARG A 115 23.35 31.43 24.36
C ARG A 115 23.57 29.91 24.36
N PRO A 116 24.47 29.39 25.22
CA PRO A 116 24.66 27.96 25.42
C PRO A 116 23.61 27.45 26.40
N GLU A 117 22.34 27.45 26.03
CA GLU A 117 21.40 26.57 26.73
C GLU A 117 21.55 25.18 26.13
N ARG A 118 21.44 24.17 27.00
CA ARG A 118 21.67 22.73 26.83
C ARG A 118 21.10 22.04 25.56
N ASP A 119 20.48 22.76 24.63
CA ASP A 119 19.65 22.26 23.51
C ASP A 119 20.22 22.54 22.09
N ALA A 120 21.45 23.07 21.94
CA ALA A 120 22.11 23.10 20.62
C ALA A 120 22.44 21.67 20.10
N THR A 121 22.36 20.66 20.97
CA THR A 121 22.44 19.23 20.69
C THR A 121 21.15 18.62 20.16
N ASP A 122 20.03 19.35 20.15
CA ASP A 122 18.69 18.85 19.77
C ASP A 122 18.22 19.29 18.37
N LEU A 123 19.00 20.14 17.67
CA LEU A 123 18.65 20.61 16.33
C LEU A 123 19.17 19.65 15.23
N PRO A 124 18.30 19.10 14.37
CA PRO A 124 18.68 18.06 13.43
C PRO A 124 19.75 18.49 12.43
N GLY A 125 20.91 17.83 12.46
CA GLY A 125 22.01 18.11 11.54
C GLY A 125 22.75 19.44 11.78
N TRP A 126 22.46 20.17 12.86
CA TRP A 126 23.14 21.44 13.17
C TRP A 126 24.65 21.27 13.36
N SER A 127 25.10 20.23 14.06
CA SER A 127 26.53 19.95 14.28
C SER A 127 27.30 19.81 12.96
N ARG A 128 26.74 19.03 12.02
CA ARG A 128 27.32 18.83 10.69
C ARG A 128 27.26 20.10 9.84
N PHE A 129 26.16 20.86 9.90
CA PHE A 129 26.07 22.16 9.22
C PHE A 129 27.11 23.17 9.76
N LYS A 130 27.26 23.25 11.08
CA LYS A 130 28.23 24.11 11.75
C LYS A 130 29.66 23.76 11.36
N GLN A 131 29.99 22.48 11.19
CA GLN A 131 31.29 22.04 10.68
C GLN A 131 31.53 22.49 9.24
N ALA A 132 30.52 22.44 8.38
CA ALA A 132 30.63 22.79 6.97
C ALA A 132 30.65 24.31 6.71
N VAL A 133 29.87 25.08 7.49
CA VAL A 133 29.57 26.49 7.19
C VAL A 133 30.08 27.44 8.26
N GLY A 134 30.14 27.03 9.53
CA GLY A 134 30.48 27.87 10.68
C GLY A 134 29.27 28.27 11.54
N ASP A 135 29.53 29.11 12.54
CA ASP A 135 28.57 29.48 13.60
C ASP A 135 28.39 31.01 13.75
N ASP A 136 28.30 31.71 12.62
CA ASP A 136 27.97 33.14 12.60
C ASP A 136 26.46 33.38 12.50
N LEU A 137 26.02 34.61 12.75
CA LEU A 137 24.59 34.97 12.71
C LEU A 137 23.95 34.71 11.34
N ALA A 138 24.70 34.87 10.24
CA ALA A 138 24.19 34.59 8.90
C ALA A 138 24.01 33.08 8.68
N ALA A 139 24.95 32.26 9.17
CA ALA A 139 24.88 30.79 9.15
C ALA A 139 23.72 30.27 9.99
N ARG A 140 23.48 30.82 11.20
CA ARG A 140 22.32 30.46 12.02
C ARG A 140 20.99 30.82 11.35
N LYS A 141 20.86 32.03 10.79
CA LYS A 141 19.67 32.45 10.03
C LYS A 141 19.43 31.58 8.79
N PHE A 142 20.50 31.21 8.08
CA PHE A 142 20.41 30.34 6.91
C PHE A 142 20.08 28.90 7.30
N TYR A 143 20.63 28.38 8.39
CA TYR A 143 20.24 27.08 8.90
C TYR A 143 18.76 27.05 9.30
N LEU A 144 18.22 28.10 9.93
CA LEU A 144 16.78 28.18 10.18
C LEU A 144 15.95 28.23 8.88
N SER A 145 16.44 28.87 7.82
CA SER A 145 15.75 28.82 6.52
C SER A 145 15.81 27.43 5.89
N MET A 146 16.94 26.70 6.03
CA MET A 146 17.06 25.30 5.64
C MET A 146 16.14 24.40 6.47
N LEU A 147 16.07 24.60 7.78
CA LEU A 147 15.20 23.84 8.68
C LEU A 147 13.72 24.12 8.39
N ARG A 148 13.35 25.35 8.01
CA ARG A 148 11.98 25.66 7.57
C ARG A 148 11.67 25.08 6.18
N ALA A 149 12.64 25.07 5.28
CA ALA A 149 12.46 24.62 3.91
C ALA A 149 12.51 23.09 3.76
N GLU A 150 13.31 22.40 4.57
CA GLU A 150 13.58 20.95 4.49
C GLU A 150 13.85 20.37 5.89
N SER A 151 13.02 20.72 6.89
CA SER A 151 13.08 20.12 8.23
C SER A 151 12.99 18.61 8.17
N ALA A 152 12.28 18.12 7.15
CA ALA A 152 12.22 16.73 6.72
C ALA A 152 13.52 16.03 6.57
N LEU A 153 14.26 16.52 5.61
CA LEU A 153 15.51 15.93 5.22
C LEU A 153 16.51 15.99 6.39
N LEU A 154 16.50 17.09 7.15
CA LEU A 154 17.39 17.30 8.28
C LEU A 154 17.04 16.44 9.51
N ALA A 155 15.75 16.21 9.79
CA ALA A 155 15.30 15.32 10.86
C ALA A 155 15.72 13.87 10.60
N SER A 156 15.41 13.34 9.40
CA SER A 156 15.82 11.99 9.00
C SER A 156 17.34 11.83 8.99
N PHE A 157 18.07 12.89 8.62
CA PHE A 157 19.53 12.92 8.67
C PHE A 157 20.11 12.83 10.08
N ALA A 158 19.40 13.34 11.09
CA ALA A 158 19.84 13.25 12.48
C ALA A 158 19.54 11.88 13.13
N LEU A 159 18.65 11.08 12.56
CA LEU A 159 18.27 9.77 13.10
C LEU A 159 19.34 8.72 12.84
N ASP A 160 19.52 8.35 11.56
CA ASP A 160 20.43 7.30 11.12
C ASP A 160 20.67 7.41 9.59
N PRO A 161 21.75 6.78 9.07
CA PRO A 161 22.09 6.87 7.66
C PRO A 161 21.06 6.27 6.69
N GLU A 162 20.28 5.26 7.10
CA GLU A 162 19.30 4.59 6.25
C GLU A 162 18.05 5.46 6.07
N SER A 163 17.56 6.05 7.17
CA SER A 163 16.50 7.07 7.16
C SER A 163 16.89 8.28 6.32
N ALA A 164 18.14 8.75 6.46
CA ALA A 164 18.70 9.84 5.66
C ALA A 164 18.74 9.51 4.17
N ALA A 165 19.21 8.31 3.82
CA ALA A 165 19.29 7.83 2.43
C ALA A 165 17.90 7.73 1.79
N THR A 166 16.94 7.20 2.54
CA THR A 166 15.55 7.11 2.10
C THR A 166 14.99 8.50 1.86
N ALA A 167 15.02 9.39 2.86
CA ALA A 167 14.51 10.76 2.74
C ALA A 167 15.14 11.53 1.56
N LEU A 168 16.47 11.42 1.39
CA LEU A 168 17.20 12.04 0.29
C LEU A 168 16.74 11.51 -1.07
N ARG A 169 16.56 10.19 -1.21
CA ARG A 169 16.05 9.55 -2.43
C ARG A 169 14.68 10.10 -2.81
N LEU A 170 13.78 10.21 -1.83
CA LEU A 170 12.40 10.65 -2.07
C LEU A 170 12.34 12.10 -2.47
N ARG A 171 13.06 12.94 -1.73
CA ARG A 171 13.08 14.36 -1.99
C ARG A 171 13.66 14.67 -3.36
N CYS A 172 14.77 14.03 -3.72
CA CYS A 172 15.36 14.21 -5.05
C CYS A 172 14.49 13.63 -6.17
N GLY A 173 13.77 12.52 -5.91
CA GLY A 173 12.79 11.94 -6.84
C GLY A 173 11.59 12.84 -7.10
N GLN A 174 11.01 13.42 -6.04
CA GLN A 174 9.95 14.44 -6.13
C GLN A 174 10.36 15.59 -7.04
N LEU A 175 11.58 16.12 -6.83
CA LEU A 175 12.14 17.17 -7.66
C LEU A 175 12.35 16.72 -9.12
N ALA A 176 12.57 15.44 -9.39
CA ALA A 176 12.88 14.89 -10.72
C ALA A 176 11.66 14.64 -11.64
N VAL A 177 10.50 14.30 -11.09
CA VAL A 177 9.25 13.94 -11.83
C VAL A 177 8.62 15.16 -12.54
N HIS A 178 9.00 16.38 -12.17
CA HIS A 178 8.28 17.62 -12.52
C HIS A 178 8.81 18.32 -13.79
N ARG A 179 8.86 17.61 -14.94
CA ARG A 179 9.35 18.18 -16.24
C ARG A 179 8.28 18.84 -17.12
N GLY A 180 7.02 18.92 -16.69
CA GLY A 180 5.87 19.19 -17.57
C GLY A 180 5.26 20.59 -17.60
N GLY A 181 5.69 21.56 -16.79
CA GLY A 181 5.05 22.89 -16.75
C GLY A 181 5.93 24.02 -16.22
N LYS A 182 5.55 25.27 -16.51
CA LYS A 182 6.12 26.49 -15.90
C LYS A 182 5.84 26.46 -14.39
N GLN A 183 6.75 25.91 -13.59
CA GLN A 183 6.67 25.88 -12.13
C GLN A 183 8.00 26.32 -11.50
N SER A 184 7.88 26.87 -10.28
CA SER A 184 8.91 27.57 -9.51
C SER A 184 10.09 26.66 -9.16
N GLN A 185 11.32 27.16 -9.29
CA GLN A 185 12.53 26.45 -8.86
C GLN A 185 12.54 26.24 -7.34
N PRO A 186 13.09 25.13 -6.82
CA PRO A 186 13.27 24.94 -5.38
C PRO A 186 14.12 26.07 -4.79
N SER A 187 13.81 26.47 -3.55
CA SER A 187 14.54 27.53 -2.86
C SER A 187 16.03 27.17 -2.66
N ARG A 188 16.89 28.18 -2.53
CA ARG A 188 18.31 27.95 -2.20
C ARG A 188 18.49 27.21 -0.88
N ALA A 189 17.62 27.45 0.10
CA ALA A 189 17.62 26.74 1.37
C ALA A 189 17.30 25.24 1.19
N SER A 190 16.35 24.92 0.31
CA SER A 190 16.03 23.54 -0.05
C SER A 190 17.19 22.81 -0.72
N LEU A 191 17.81 23.47 -1.71
CA LEU A 191 18.98 22.92 -2.40
C LEU A 191 20.15 22.72 -1.42
N ALA A 192 20.37 23.66 -0.50
CA ALA A 192 21.40 23.57 0.53
C ALA A 192 21.17 22.39 1.48
N ALA A 193 19.95 22.16 1.98
CA ALA A 193 19.66 21.01 2.84
C ALA A 193 19.89 19.67 2.13
N ILE A 194 19.52 19.57 0.85
CA ILE A 194 19.82 18.39 0.03
C ILE A 194 21.31 18.17 -0.12
N MET A 195 22.11 19.23 -0.29
CA MET A 195 23.57 19.12 -0.34
C MET A 195 24.17 18.75 1.01
N LEU A 196 23.64 19.25 2.13
CA LEU A 196 24.13 18.90 3.48
C LEU A 196 23.95 17.40 3.76
N VAL A 197 22.75 16.86 3.52
CA VAL A 197 22.47 15.43 3.72
C VAL A 197 23.17 14.60 2.66
N GLY A 198 23.18 15.10 1.43
CA GLY A 198 23.94 14.53 0.34
C GLY A 198 25.42 14.45 0.66
N ALA A 199 26.05 15.38 1.39
CA ALA A 199 27.49 15.32 1.67
C ALA A 199 27.91 14.01 2.37
N ASP A 200 27.04 13.43 3.20
CA ASP A 200 27.26 12.13 3.81
C ASP A 200 27.15 10.99 2.78
N ARG A 201 28.24 10.24 2.60
CA ARG A 201 28.29 9.11 1.65
C ARG A 201 27.38 7.96 2.09
N ALA A 202 27.20 7.75 3.38
CA ALA A 202 26.29 6.69 3.88
C ALA A 202 24.83 6.96 3.45
N SER A 203 24.47 8.23 3.27
CA SER A 203 23.15 8.66 2.78
C SER A 203 22.95 8.46 1.26
N ARG A 204 23.97 8.00 0.52
CA ARG A 204 23.96 7.88 -0.96
C ARG A 204 24.22 6.45 -1.47
N SER A 205 23.97 5.43 -0.66
CA SER A 205 24.25 4.01 -0.98
C SER A 205 23.58 3.51 -2.28
N SER A 206 22.41 4.04 -2.65
CA SER A 206 21.68 3.65 -3.86
C SER A 206 22.15 4.39 -5.14
N PRO A 207 22.37 3.68 -6.27
CA PRO A 207 22.65 4.30 -7.58
C PRO A 207 21.59 5.33 -8.01
N THR A 208 20.32 5.07 -7.74
CA THR A 208 19.20 5.97 -8.07
C THR A 208 19.30 7.29 -7.31
N THR A 209 19.64 7.24 -6.02
CA THR A 209 19.81 8.44 -5.19
C THR A 209 20.93 9.32 -5.74
N ARG A 210 22.05 8.72 -6.14
CA ARG A 210 23.18 9.43 -6.76
C ARG A 210 22.79 10.09 -8.08
N HIS A 211 22.05 9.39 -8.94
CA HIS A 211 21.54 9.96 -10.18
C HIS A 211 20.60 11.16 -9.94
N HIS A 212 19.68 11.05 -8.98
CA HIS A 212 18.79 12.16 -8.66
C HIS A 212 19.55 13.35 -8.07
N LEU A 213 20.53 13.12 -7.18
CA LEU A 213 21.37 14.17 -6.63
C LEU A 213 22.16 14.89 -7.74
N ASN A 214 22.67 14.14 -8.72
CA ASN A 214 23.35 14.70 -9.88
C ASN A 214 22.46 15.69 -10.66
N ARG A 215 21.16 15.39 -10.76
CA ARG A 215 20.16 16.28 -11.38
C ARG A 215 19.85 17.51 -10.53
N VAL A 216 19.90 17.40 -9.20
CA VAL A 216 19.72 18.54 -8.29
C VAL A 216 20.92 19.48 -8.36
N LEU A 217 22.15 18.96 -8.46
CA LEU A 217 23.36 19.78 -8.66
C LEU A 217 23.25 20.70 -9.87
N ALA A 218 22.72 20.20 -10.99
CA ALA A 218 22.51 21.01 -12.18
C ALA A 218 21.53 22.19 -12.01
N ARG A 219 20.70 22.19 -10.95
CA ARG A 219 19.72 23.26 -10.64
C ARG A 219 20.31 24.41 -9.83
N TRP A 220 21.55 24.31 -9.38
CA TRP A 220 22.26 25.44 -8.76
C TRP A 220 22.71 26.50 -9.76
N LEU A 221 22.66 26.20 -11.06
CA LEU A 221 22.96 27.16 -12.11
C LEU A 221 21.79 28.13 -12.30
N PRO A 222 22.05 29.44 -12.49
CA PRO A 222 21.01 30.41 -12.77
C PRO A 222 20.19 30.01 -14.00
N GLU A 223 18.88 30.23 -13.96
CA GLU A 223 18.07 30.15 -15.17
C GLU A 223 18.59 31.20 -16.17
N LYS A 224 18.89 30.78 -17.41
CA LYS A 224 19.56 31.63 -18.43
C LYS A 224 18.87 32.98 -18.72
N ASN A 225 17.64 33.20 -18.22
CA ASN A 225 16.78 34.34 -18.53
C ASN A 225 16.13 35.03 -17.29
N ASP A 226 16.63 34.88 -16.06
CA ASP A 226 16.09 35.62 -14.89
C ASP A 226 16.92 36.89 -14.60
N PRO A 227 16.42 38.09 -14.95
CA PRO A 227 17.16 39.36 -14.78
C PRO A 227 17.26 39.84 -13.32
N ASN A 228 16.56 39.22 -12.37
CA ASN A 228 16.55 39.63 -10.95
C ASN A 228 17.45 38.78 -10.05
N HIS A 229 18.20 37.81 -10.60
CA HIS A 229 19.04 36.93 -9.79
C HIS A 229 20.41 37.56 -9.51
N ALA A 230 20.56 38.22 -8.35
CA ALA A 230 21.88 38.69 -7.89
C ALA A 230 22.80 37.48 -7.62
N MET A 231 24.02 37.54 -8.15
CA MET A 231 25.02 36.48 -7.92
C MET A 231 25.39 36.46 -6.42
N PRO A 232 25.29 35.30 -5.75
CA PRO A 232 25.59 35.21 -4.32
C PRO A 232 27.08 35.53 -4.05
N LEU A 233 27.35 36.20 -2.94
CA LEU A 233 28.71 36.47 -2.48
C LEU A 233 29.42 35.17 -2.07
N ALA A 234 30.74 35.12 -2.21
CA ALA A 234 31.56 33.95 -1.84
C ALA A 234 31.38 33.55 -0.35
N ASN A 235 31.16 34.53 0.54
CA ASN A 235 30.97 34.31 1.98
C ASN A 235 29.52 33.94 2.37
N ASP A 236 28.60 33.85 1.41
CA ASP A 236 27.23 33.43 1.67
C ASP A 236 27.20 31.99 2.25
N PRO A 237 26.43 31.74 3.33
CA PRO A 237 26.31 30.42 3.94
C PRO A 237 25.98 29.28 2.94
N SER A 238 25.19 29.57 1.90
CA SER A 238 24.85 28.59 0.87
C SER A 238 26.02 28.24 -0.05
N MET A 239 26.90 29.21 -0.34
CA MET A 239 28.11 29.00 -1.14
C MET A 239 29.20 28.28 -0.33
N ARG A 240 29.33 28.59 0.96
CA ARG A 240 30.21 27.84 1.88
C ARG A 240 29.82 26.37 1.96
N LEU A 241 28.53 26.07 2.12
CA LEU A 241 28.03 24.69 2.15
C LEU A 241 28.27 23.96 0.83
N LEU A 242 27.96 24.60 -0.30
CA LEU A 242 28.20 24.02 -1.63
C LEU A 242 29.70 23.77 -1.85
N GLY A 243 30.55 24.72 -1.46
CA GLY A 243 32.00 24.56 -1.51
C GLY A 243 32.50 23.40 -0.64
N HIS A 244 31.94 23.23 0.56
CA HIS A 244 32.25 22.09 1.42
C HIS A 244 31.87 20.76 0.76
N PHE A 245 30.67 20.67 0.18
CA PHE A 245 30.23 19.49 -0.57
C PHE A 245 31.17 19.16 -1.73
N ILE A 246 31.53 20.15 -2.56
CA ILE A 246 32.42 19.97 -3.72
C ILE A 246 33.80 19.48 -3.28
N ALA A 247 34.38 20.06 -2.22
CA ALA A 247 35.72 19.71 -1.76
C ALA A 247 35.83 18.24 -1.30
N LEU A 248 34.77 17.69 -0.69
CA LEU A 248 34.73 16.33 -0.16
C LEU A 248 34.27 15.26 -1.19
N GLU A 249 33.86 15.69 -2.38
CA GLU A 249 33.26 14.80 -3.37
C GLU A 249 34.29 13.81 -3.94
N ARG A 250 33.92 12.54 -4.08
CA ARG A 250 34.76 11.49 -4.72
C ARG A 250 33.94 10.57 -5.62
N ASP A 251 32.62 10.77 -5.74
CA ASP A 251 31.79 9.97 -6.63
C ASP A 251 31.94 10.45 -8.08
N GLU A 252 32.46 9.58 -8.94
CA GLU A 252 32.69 9.84 -10.36
C GLU A 252 31.43 10.35 -11.10
N LEU A 253 30.22 9.97 -10.68
CA LEU A 253 28.98 10.43 -11.32
C LEU A 253 28.72 11.93 -11.10
N LEU A 254 29.17 12.48 -9.97
CA LEU A 254 28.85 13.84 -9.51
C LEU A 254 29.95 14.85 -9.87
N ILE A 255 31.21 14.40 -9.87
CA ILE A 255 32.40 15.23 -10.13
C ILE A 255 32.25 16.11 -11.40
N PRO A 256 31.77 15.60 -12.55
CA PRO A 256 31.58 16.42 -13.75
C PRO A 256 30.65 17.62 -13.56
N ASN A 257 29.59 17.48 -12.76
CA ASN A 257 28.65 18.57 -12.49
C ASN A 257 29.19 19.50 -11.39
N CYS A 258 29.95 18.98 -10.43
CA CYS A 258 30.69 19.80 -9.46
C CYS A 258 31.65 20.76 -10.19
N PHE A 259 32.46 20.27 -11.13
CA PHE A 259 33.36 21.13 -11.92
C PHE A 259 32.59 22.14 -12.80
N GLN A 260 31.41 21.79 -13.30
CA GLN A 260 30.59 22.74 -14.06
C GLN A 260 30.12 23.93 -13.21
N LEU A 261 29.77 23.72 -11.94
CA LEU A 261 29.28 24.80 -11.07
C LEU A 261 30.31 25.89 -10.83
N VAL A 262 31.60 25.52 -10.85
CA VAL A 262 32.75 26.40 -10.60
C VAL A 262 32.93 27.42 -11.71
N MET A 263 32.43 27.11 -12.91
CA MET A 263 32.45 28.03 -14.04
C MET A 263 31.56 29.24 -13.84
N THR A 264 30.52 29.09 -13.01
CA THR A 264 29.44 30.07 -12.85
C THR A 264 29.34 30.61 -11.43
N LEU A 265 29.77 29.86 -10.42
CA LEU A 265 29.62 30.20 -9.00
C LEU A 265 30.97 30.47 -8.31
N PRO A 266 31.00 31.30 -7.23
CA PRO A 266 32.24 31.66 -6.54
C PRO A 266 32.72 30.57 -5.55
N VAL A 267 32.96 29.36 -6.04
CA VAL A 267 33.40 28.17 -5.27
C VAL A 267 34.73 27.60 -5.78
N LYS A 268 35.60 28.47 -6.31
CA LYS A 268 36.85 28.11 -7.01
C LYS A 268 37.85 27.37 -6.12
N ASP A 269 38.06 27.82 -4.88
CA ASP A 269 39.01 27.17 -3.96
C ASP A 269 38.63 25.72 -3.66
N SER A 270 37.34 25.44 -3.45
CA SER A 270 36.84 24.07 -3.23
C SER A 270 37.01 23.18 -4.46
N ALA A 271 36.86 23.75 -5.66
CA ALA A 271 37.06 23.04 -6.92
C ALA A 271 38.50 22.62 -7.13
N LEU A 272 39.44 23.50 -6.76
CA LEU A 272 40.87 23.22 -6.82
C LEU A 272 41.25 22.11 -5.85
N HIS A 273 40.64 22.08 -4.67
CA HIS A 273 40.82 20.97 -3.73
C HIS A 273 40.32 19.63 -4.29
N LEU A 274 39.13 19.64 -4.92
CA LEU A 274 38.60 18.45 -5.59
C LEU A 274 39.48 18.02 -6.78
N ALA A 275 39.91 18.96 -7.61
CA ALA A 275 40.76 18.69 -8.76
C ALA A 275 42.10 18.08 -8.34
N GLN A 276 42.73 18.62 -7.30
CA GLN A 276 43.96 18.06 -6.74
C GLN A 276 43.75 16.62 -6.26
N ALA A 277 42.68 16.35 -5.49
CA ALA A 277 42.41 15.01 -5.00
C ALA A 277 42.15 13.98 -6.13
N VAL A 278 41.51 14.40 -7.22
CA VAL A 278 41.31 13.55 -8.42
C VAL A 278 42.62 13.28 -9.15
N ILE A 279 43.53 14.27 -9.22
CA ILE A 279 44.85 14.14 -9.85
C ILE A 279 45.76 13.23 -9.03
N GLU A 280 45.75 13.36 -7.70
CA GLU A 280 46.53 12.52 -6.78
C GLU A 280 46.06 11.06 -6.82
N ALA A 281 44.74 10.82 -6.91
CA ALA A 281 44.14 9.49 -7.03
C ALA A 281 43.75 9.14 -8.47
N ARG A 282 44.55 9.55 -9.47
CA ARG A 282 44.23 9.45 -10.90
C ARG A 282 43.84 8.04 -11.37
N ASP A 283 44.37 7.00 -10.73
CA ASP A 283 44.13 5.60 -11.10
C ASP A 283 42.71 5.13 -10.76
N ASP A 284 42.03 5.77 -9.81
CA ASP A 284 40.68 5.43 -9.37
C ASP A 284 39.57 6.04 -10.27
N TYR A 285 39.93 6.92 -11.20
CA TYR A 285 38.99 7.67 -12.05
C TYR A 285 39.21 7.43 -13.53
N ARG A 286 38.15 7.62 -14.33
CA ARG A 286 38.25 7.59 -15.80
C ARG A 286 39.15 8.72 -16.32
N PRO A 287 39.86 8.49 -17.43
CA PRO A 287 40.72 9.50 -18.07
C PRO A 287 40.01 10.83 -18.34
N GLU A 288 38.73 10.81 -18.71
CA GLU A 288 37.93 12.03 -18.94
C GLU A 288 37.76 12.87 -17.66
N THR A 289 37.59 12.21 -16.51
CA THR A 289 37.42 12.88 -15.22
C THR A 289 38.74 13.52 -14.76
N VAL A 290 39.86 12.81 -14.96
CA VAL A 290 41.22 13.29 -14.67
C VAL A 290 41.60 14.47 -15.57
N ALA A 291 41.27 14.40 -16.87
CA ALA A 291 41.49 15.49 -17.82
C ALA A 291 40.72 16.77 -17.45
N MET A 292 39.50 16.62 -16.96
CA MET A 292 38.68 17.75 -16.50
C MET A 292 39.25 18.36 -15.20
N ALA A 293 39.76 17.53 -14.29
CA ALA A 293 40.47 18.00 -13.09
C ALA A 293 41.75 18.78 -13.45
N ALA A 294 42.54 18.28 -14.42
CA ALA A 294 43.68 19.00 -14.99
C ALA A 294 43.26 20.37 -15.57
N GLY A 295 42.10 20.42 -16.23
CA GLY A 295 41.51 21.67 -16.72
C GLY A 295 41.16 22.67 -15.63
N ILE A 296 40.58 22.22 -14.53
CA ILE A 296 40.25 23.08 -13.38
C ILE A 296 41.52 23.58 -12.68
N ALA A 297 42.52 22.71 -12.49
CA ALA A 297 43.82 23.08 -11.93
C ALA A 297 44.53 24.12 -12.81
N GLY A 298 44.53 23.92 -14.13
CA GLY A 298 45.15 24.84 -15.08
C GLY A 298 44.45 26.20 -15.15
N TRP A 299 43.13 26.22 -15.30
CA TRP A 299 42.38 27.48 -15.42
C TRP A 299 42.27 28.26 -14.11
N SER A 300 41.97 27.58 -13.00
CA SER A 300 41.64 28.23 -11.73
C SER A 300 42.82 28.29 -10.74
N GLY A 301 43.79 27.39 -10.86
CA GLY A 301 44.92 27.25 -9.93
C GLY A 301 46.16 28.02 -10.35
N GLY A 302 46.34 28.25 -11.65
CA GLY A 302 47.46 29.02 -12.17
C GLY A 302 48.81 28.30 -11.99
N GLU A 303 49.89 29.08 -11.93
CA GLU A 303 51.27 28.55 -11.82
C GLU A 303 51.51 27.71 -10.56
N ASP A 304 50.74 27.95 -9.49
CA ASP A 304 50.86 27.21 -8.23
C ASP A 304 50.56 25.71 -8.39
N TYR A 305 49.76 25.32 -9.40
CA TYR A 305 49.36 23.94 -9.66
C TYR A 305 50.17 23.24 -10.77
N LEU A 306 51.26 23.87 -11.25
CA LEU A 306 52.12 23.29 -12.27
C LEU A 306 52.69 21.92 -11.85
N ALA A 307 53.12 21.78 -10.58
CA ALA A 307 53.66 20.51 -10.08
C ALA A 307 52.64 19.34 -10.16
N ALA A 308 51.35 19.61 -9.90
CA ALA A 308 50.29 18.63 -10.01
C ALA A 308 50.02 18.23 -11.47
N LEU A 309 50.09 19.18 -12.41
CA LEU A 309 49.94 18.92 -13.84
C LEU A 309 51.13 18.16 -14.42
N VAL A 310 52.35 18.44 -13.96
CA VAL A 310 53.56 17.71 -14.36
C VAL A 310 53.46 16.23 -14.00
N GLY A 311 52.88 15.92 -12.83
CA GLY A 311 52.62 14.54 -12.40
C GLY A 311 51.57 13.78 -13.21
N LEU A 312 51.03 14.35 -14.29
CA LEU A 312 50.14 13.70 -15.25
C LEU A 312 50.80 13.47 -16.62
N LEU A 313 52.04 13.92 -16.83
CA LEU A 313 52.74 13.79 -18.12
C LEU A 313 53.11 12.34 -18.45
N ASP A 314 53.08 11.45 -17.47
CA ASP A 314 53.26 9.99 -17.58
C ASP A 314 51.93 9.24 -17.83
N ASP A 315 50.78 9.90 -17.77
CA ASP A 315 49.47 9.27 -17.92
C ASP A 315 49.06 9.11 -19.39
N GLU A 316 49.37 7.94 -19.97
CA GLU A 316 49.10 7.58 -21.36
C GLU A 316 47.65 7.10 -21.61
N ARG A 317 46.75 7.18 -20.63
CA ARG A 317 45.40 6.65 -20.78
C ARG A 317 44.59 7.49 -21.79
N PRO A 318 43.86 6.86 -22.73
CA PRO A 318 43.11 7.56 -23.77
C PRO A 318 41.83 8.21 -23.25
N ILE A 319 41.54 9.43 -23.71
CA ILE A 319 40.31 10.21 -23.46
C ILE A 319 39.44 10.10 -24.73
N GLY A 320 38.23 9.55 -24.61
CA GLY A 320 37.45 9.11 -25.78
C GLY A 320 37.03 10.22 -26.77
N GLY A 321 37.27 9.96 -28.07
CA GLY A 321 36.77 10.73 -29.22
C GLY A 321 36.40 9.82 -30.41
N ALA A 322 35.32 10.15 -31.14
CA ALA A 322 34.85 9.39 -32.30
C ALA A 322 35.92 9.33 -33.41
N ARG A 323 36.11 8.15 -34.01
CA ARG A 323 37.00 7.91 -35.17
C ARG A 323 36.69 8.92 -36.29
N GLY A 324 37.52 9.95 -36.43
CA GLY A 324 37.61 10.74 -37.65
C GLY A 324 38.14 9.87 -38.78
N ARG A 325 37.63 10.07 -40.00
CA ARG A 325 37.91 9.23 -41.18
C ARG A 325 39.38 9.18 -41.63
N ASN A 326 40.27 10.00 -41.05
CA ASN A 326 41.70 10.01 -41.34
C ASN A 326 42.52 10.16 -40.04
N ASN A 327 43.20 9.08 -39.65
CA ASN A 327 44.44 9.03 -38.85
C ASN A 327 44.69 10.10 -37.76
N SER A 328 43.70 10.41 -36.91
CA SER A 328 43.90 11.28 -35.75
C SER A 328 44.37 10.45 -34.55
N ILE A 329 45.50 10.83 -33.94
CA ILE A 329 45.93 10.28 -32.64
C ILE A 329 44.81 10.48 -31.61
N VAL A 330 44.59 9.48 -30.76
CA VAL A 330 43.65 9.57 -29.64
C VAL A 330 44.27 10.46 -28.58
N LEU A 331 43.53 11.48 -28.12
CA LEU A 331 43.97 12.35 -27.04
C LEU A 331 44.16 11.55 -25.75
N GLU A 332 45.28 11.76 -25.07
CA GLU A 332 45.59 11.14 -23.78
C GLU A 332 45.58 12.19 -22.65
N VAL A 333 45.56 11.73 -21.39
CA VAL A 333 45.59 12.63 -20.21
C VAL A 333 46.82 13.52 -20.21
N ARG A 334 47.99 12.97 -20.55
CA ARG A 334 49.24 13.74 -20.69
C ARG A 334 49.18 14.86 -21.73
N ASP A 335 48.39 14.71 -22.79
CA ASP A 335 48.26 15.72 -23.85
C ASP A 335 47.51 16.95 -23.31
N VAL A 336 46.47 16.72 -22.49
CA VAL A 336 45.71 17.78 -21.83
C VAL A 336 46.56 18.48 -20.77
N ALA A 337 47.33 17.73 -19.98
CA ALA A 337 48.26 18.28 -19.00
C ALA A 337 49.34 19.15 -19.66
N ALA A 338 49.97 18.66 -20.74
CA ALA A 338 50.97 19.40 -21.51
C ALA A 338 50.44 20.72 -22.06
N ALA A 339 49.21 20.74 -22.60
CA ALA A 339 48.58 21.95 -23.11
C ALA A 339 48.37 23.01 -22.02
N TRP A 340 47.95 22.61 -20.81
CA TRP A 340 47.82 23.52 -19.67
C TRP A 340 49.17 24.03 -19.15
N ILE A 341 50.20 23.18 -19.08
CA ILE A 341 51.56 23.58 -18.66
C ILE A 341 52.13 24.65 -19.60
N VAL A 342 52.02 24.45 -20.92
CA VAL A 342 52.52 25.40 -21.91
C VAL A 342 51.74 26.73 -21.86
N HIS A 343 50.42 26.67 -21.68
CA HIS A 343 49.58 27.87 -21.54
C HIS A 343 49.92 28.68 -20.29
N LEU A 344 50.09 28.02 -19.13
CA LEU A 344 50.46 28.66 -17.88
C LEU A 344 51.86 29.27 -17.92
N SER A 345 52.80 28.61 -18.61
CA SER A 345 54.19 29.08 -18.76
C SER A 345 54.34 30.27 -19.72
N ARG A 346 53.24 30.82 -20.26
CA ARG A 346 53.17 31.95 -21.21
C ARG A 346 54.06 31.80 -22.46
N ARG A 347 54.38 30.56 -22.85
CA ARG A 347 55.14 30.27 -24.08
C ARG A 347 54.21 30.17 -25.29
N ASN A 348 54.75 30.41 -26.48
CA ASN A 348 54.00 30.18 -27.72
C ASN A 348 53.86 28.66 -27.95
N VAL A 349 52.61 28.19 -27.99
CA VAL A 349 52.25 26.77 -28.16
C VAL A 349 52.87 26.16 -29.45
N ALA A 350 53.10 27.00 -30.47
CA ALA A 350 53.70 26.60 -31.74
C ALA A 350 55.21 26.28 -31.66
N ASP A 351 55.96 26.96 -30.77
CA ASP A 351 57.42 26.77 -30.63
C ASP A 351 57.79 25.47 -29.90
N GLN A 352 56.79 24.78 -29.32
CA GLN A 352 56.94 23.52 -28.59
C GLN A 352 56.44 22.30 -29.40
N GLY A 353 55.88 22.51 -30.60
CA GLY A 353 55.38 21.42 -31.46
C GLY A 353 53.97 20.92 -31.14
N ILE A 354 53.22 21.62 -30.27
CA ILE A 354 51.81 21.31 -29.96
C ILE A 354 50.91 22.09 -30.94
N ASN A 355 50.20 21.42 -31.84
CA ASN A 355 49.48 22.04 -32.95
C ASN A 355 48.01 22.35 -32.61
N CYS A 356 47.74 22.90 -31.41
CA CYS A 356 46.37 23.20 -30.94
C CYS A 356 46.15 24.67 -30.50
N GLY A 357 47.08 25.56 -30.83
CA GLY A 357 47.12 26.96 -30.36
C GLY A 357 45.78 27.69 -30.37
N ASP A 358 44.98 27.60 -31.43
CA ASP A 358 43.70 28.31 -31.53
C ASP A 358 42.49 27.54 -30.95
N TYR A 359 42.54 26.21 -30.91
CA TYR A 359 41.48 25.40 -30.31
C TYR A 359 41.58 25.42 -28.78
N PHE A 360 42.76 25.15 -28.25
CA PHE A 360 43.00 25.16 -26.81
C PHE A 360 42.89 26.58 -26.23
N ARG A 361 43.36 27.62 -26.94
CA ARG A 361 43.17 29.02 -26.52
C ARG A 361 41.69 29.37 -26.39
N ARG A 362 40.83 28.93 -27.32
CA ARG A 362 39.37 29.11 -27.21
C ARG A 362 38.76 28.37 -26.02
N VAL A 363 39.25 27.16 -25.71
CA VAL A 363 38.82 26.41 -24.52
C VAL A 363 39.24 27.15 -23.25
N ALA A 364 40.48 27.63 -23.17
CA ALA A 364 40.99 28.39 -22.04
C ALA A 364 40.27 29.74 -21.86
N GLU A 365 39.95 30.45 -22.96
CA GLU A 365 39.22 31.72 -22.97
C GLU A 365 37.74 31.56 -22.59
N ARG A 366 37.06 30.54 -23.14
CA ARG A 366 35.66 30.20 -22.81
C ARG A 366 35.53 29.50 -21.47
N ARG A 367 36.64 29.00 -20.96
CA ARG A 367 36.76 28.28 -19.70
C ARG A 367 35.96 26.96 -19.70
N ASP A 368 35.65 26.41 -20.88
CA ASP A 368 34.80 25.22 -21.00
C ASP A 368 35.63 23.93 -20.99
N VAL A 369 36.00 23.47 -19.80
CA VAL A 369 36.84 22.28 -19.60
C VAL A 369 36.21 20.97 -20.12
N ARG A 370 34.91 20.95 -20.47
CA ARG A 370 34.22 19.77 -21.02
C ARG A 370 34.40 19.60 -22.53
N GLU A 371 34.78 20.66 -23.24
CA GLU A 371 35.06 20.61 -24.68
C GLU A 371 36.32 19.77 -24.97
N LEU A 372 37.23 19.65 -23.99
CA LEU A 372 38.42 18.79 -24.06
C LEU A 372 37.98 17.32 -24.03
N GLY A 373 38.16 16.60 -25.14
CA GLY A 373 37.95 15.14 -25.24
C GLY A 373 36.75 14.73 -26.12
N ARG A 374 35.55 15.32 -25.97
CA ARG A 374 34.35 14.75 -26.63
C ARG A 374 34.24 14.99 -28.15
N ARG A 375 34.80 16.08 -28.69
CA ARG A 375 34.70 16.49 -30.11
C ARG A 375 35.89 17.33 -30.64
N GLY A 376 36.99 17.39 -29.91
CA GLY A 376 38.15 18.23 -30.26
C GLY A 376 39.07 17.60 -31.32
N PRO A 377 39.78 18.42 -32.12
CA PRO A 377 40.87 17.91 -32.97
C PRO A 377 42.03 17.38 -32.10
N SER A 378 42.79 16.40 -32.61
CA SER A 378 44.05 15.95 -32.01
C SER A 378 45.00 17.14 -31.82
N PHE A 379 45.78 17.15 -30.73
CA PHE A 379 46.79 18.18 -30.48
C PHE A 379 48.06 18.00 -31.32
N PHE A 380 48.24 16.81 -31.92
CA PHE A 380 49.43 16.41 -32.64
C PHE A 380 49.09 15.77 -33.99
N ALA A 381 50.03 15.87 -34.94
CA ALA A 381 49.86 15.35 -36.30
C ALA A 381 50.08 13.83 -36.38
N ASP A 382 51.11 13.33 -35.69
CA ASP A 382 51.44 11.90 -35.58
C ASP A 382 52.16 11.58 -34.25
N LYS A 383 52.33 10.29 -33.93
CA LYS A 383 52.92 9.84 -32.66
C LYS A 383 54.34 10.36 -32.46
N ALA A 384 55.15 10.43 -33.52
CA ALA A 384 56.53 10.92 -33.43
C ALA A 384 56.57 12.42 -33.07
N SER A 385 55.64 13.21 -33.62
CA SER A 385 55.50 14.63 -33.28
C SER A 385 55.03 14.86 -31.84
N ARG A 386 54.19 13.97 -31.29
CA ARG A 386 53.75 14.00 -29.90
C ARG A 386 54.90 13.69 -28.94
N ASP A 387 55.58 12.58 -29.16
CA ASP A 387 56.65 12.12 -28.28
C ASP A 387 57.81 13.15 -28.27
N ALA A 388 58.18 13.71 -29.43
CA ALA A 388 59.19 14.77 -29.52
C ALA A 388 58.78 16.10 -28.83
N ALA A 389 57.49 16.44 -28.81
CA ALA A 389 57.00 17.63 -28.11
C ALA A 389 56.99 17.42 -26.59
N LEU A 390 56.62 16.23 -26.12
CA LEU A 390 56.64 15.86 -24.70
C LEU A 390 58.08 15.77 -24.17
N ASP A 391 59.02 15.21 -24.92
CA ASP A 391 60.44 15.15 -24.55
C ASP A 391 61.04 16.55 -24.37
N ARG A 392 60.71 17.50 -25.26
CA ARG A 392 61.13 18.90 -25.13
C ARG A 392 60.54 19.57 -23.89
N LEU A 393 59.27 19.30 -23.61
CA LEU A 393 58.59 19.83 -22.43
C LEU A 393 59.21 19.27 -21.14
N GLN A 394 59.52 17.97 -21.11
CA GLN A 394 60.18 17.31 -19.97
C GLN A 394 61.61 17.82 -19.76
N ALA A 395 62.40 17.98 -20.83
CA ALA A 395 63.74 18.55 -20.76
C ALA A 395 63.73 19.97 -20.18
N TRP A 396 62.73 20.77 -20.56
CA TRP A 396 62.56 22.11 -20.00
C TRP A 396 62.13 22.09 -18.53
N LEU A 397 61.21 21.21 -18.13
CA LEU A 397 60.79 21.06 -16.73
C LEU A 397 61.94 20.58 -15.83
N ALA A 398 62.92 19.84 -16.38
CA ALA A 398 64.14 19.48 -15.67
C ALA A 398 65.07 20.67 -15.42
N GLU A 399 65.11 21.64 -16.34
CA GLU A 399 65.90 22.87 -16.20
C GLU A 399 65.19 23.91 -15.29
N TYR A 400 63.86 23.90 -15.26
CA TYR A 400 63.02 24.81 -14.47
C TYR A 400 61.93 24.04 -13.70
N PRO A 401 62.30 23.32 -12.62
CA PRO A 401 61.34 22.52 -11.86
C PRO A 401 60.27 23.40 -11.21
N PRO A 402 58.97 23.05 -11.30
CA PRO A 402 57.91 23.81 -10.68
C PRO A 402 58.06 23.79 -9.16
N LYS A 403 57.62 24.87 -8.50
CA LYS A 403 57.58 24.89 -7.04
C LYS A 403 56.68 23.74 -6.56
N PRO A 404 57.10 22.98 -5.53
CA PRO A 404 56.23 21.98 -4.92
C PRO A 404 54.94 22.66 -4.50
N LEU A 405 53.80 22.02 -4.80
CA LEU A 405 52.51 22.52 -4.36
C LEU A 405 52.58 22.65 -2.83
N ALA A 406 52.39 23.86 -2.29
CA ALA A 406 52.30 24.00 -0.84
C ALA A 406 51.15 23.11 -0.38
N HIS A 407 51.41 22.12 0.48
CA HIS A 407 50.38 21.25 1.02
C HIS A 407 49.31 22.12 1.69
N ARG A 408 48.22 22.41 0.96
CA ARG A 408 46.99 22.90 1.58
C ARG A 408 46.53 21.73 2.44
N PRO A 409 46.46 21.88 3.77
CA PRO A 409 46.08 20.77 4.63
C PRO A 409 44.75 20.22 4.11
N PRO A 410 44.61 18.89 4.00
CA PRO A 410 43.33 18.31 3.66
C PRO A 410 42.28 18.89 4.62
N ALA A 411 41.12 19.29 4.10
CA ALA A 411 39.98 19.53 4.96
C ALA A 411 39.85 18.30 5.86
N LYS A 412 40.08 18.47 7.17
CA LYS A 412 40.20 17.36 8.14
C LYS A 412 39.14 16.32 7.85
N GLN A 413 39.60 15.16 7.38
CA GLN A 413 38.79 13.98 7.30
C GLN A 413 38.72 13.43 8.73
N GLU A 414 37.75 13.91 9.49
CA GLU A 414 37.29 13.15 10.65
C GLU A 414 36.37 12.07 10.10
N ASP A 415 36.94 10.89 9.84
CA ASP A 415 36.17 9.66 9.96
C ASP A 415 35.45 9.77 11.30
N GLY A 416 34.12 9.87 11.24
CA GLY A 416 33.29 10.16 12.41
C GLY A 416 33.74 9.28 13.56
N ALA A 417 34.17 9.94 14.64
CA ALA A 417 34.65 9.32 15.86
C ALA A 417 33.68 8.22 16.31
N ASN A 418 34.02 6.98 16.01
CA ASN A 418 33.45 5.81 16.65
C ASN A 418 34.19 5.62 17.98
N GLY A 419 34.00 6.60 18.87
CA GLY A 419 34.54 6.61 20.23
C GLY A 419 33.47 6.18 21.20
N ASP A 420 33.64 4.96 21.71
CA ASP A 420 33.07 4.44 22.96
C ASP A 420 31.55 4.21 23.00
N ARG A 421 31.11 3.18 22.26
CA ARG A 421 30.05 2.31 22.77
C ARG A 421 30.69 1.04 23.28
N ARG A 422 30.80 0.94 24.60
CA ARG A 422 30.98 -0.31 25.33
C ARG A 422 30.17 -1.39 24.62
N SER A 423 30.87 -2.45 24.23
CA SER A 423 30.30 -3.77 23.96
C SER A 423 29.47 -4.18 25.17
N GLY A 424 28.19 -3.79 25.16
CA GLY A 424 27.16 -4.56 25.85
C GLY A 424 27.24 -5.99 25.32
N PRO A 425 26.97 -7.00 26.18
CA PRO A 425 27.17 -8.38 25.79
C PRO A 425 26.45 -8.61 24.47
N GLU A 426 27.14 -9.24 23.52
CA GLU A 426 26.51 -9.88 22.39
C GLU A 426 25.37 -10.73 22.95
N VAL A 427 24.18 -10.15 22.98
CA VAL A 427 22.96 -10.91 22.94
C VAL A 427 23.02 -11.48 21.54
N SER A 428 23.62 -12.68 21.48
CA SER A 428 23.31 -13.70 20.51
C SER A 428 21.88 -13.44 20.09
N ARG A 429 21.71 -12.86 18.90
CA ARG A 429 20.45 -12.93 18.20
C ARG A 429 20.35 -14.41 17.84
N THR A 430 19.93 -15.20 18.82
CA THR A 430 19.29 -16.48 18.59
C THR A 430 18.21 -16.16 17.58
N SER A 431 18.48 -16.55 16.35
CA SER A 431 17.59 -16.48 15.21
C SER A 431 16.45 -17.49 15.40
N ASP A 432 15.79 -17.45 16.56
CA ASP A 432 14.54 -18.13 16.85
C ASP A 432 13.37 -17.26 16.37
N ALA A 433 13.55 -16.61 15.21
CA ALA A 433 12.41 -16.31 14.37
C ALA A 433 11.95 -17.67 13.85
N ALA A 434 11.00 -18.26 14.58
CA ALA A 434 10.34 -19.51 14.22
C ALA A 434 10.13 -19.56 12.70
N ASP A 435 10.66 -20.63 12.15
CA ASP A 435 10.67 -21.10 10.77
C ASP A 435 9.27 -21.05 10.15
N LEU A 436 8.79 -19.85 9.81
CA LEU A 436 7.63 -19.65 8.95
C LEU A 436 8.13 -19.90 7.53
N SER A 437 8.18 -21.18 7.17
CA SER A 437 8.62 -21.66 5.87
C SER A 437 7.97 -20.83 4.77
N VAL A 438 8.81 -20.04 4.09
CA VAL A 438 8.42 -19.24 2.95
C VAL A 438 8.09 -20.22 1.83
N ARG A 439 6.80 -20.50 1.63
CA ARG A 439 6.30 -21.33 0.54
C ARG A 439 6.48 -20.57 -0.77
N SER A 440 7.63 -20.77 -1.41
CA SER A 440 7.95 -20.26 -2.73
C SER A 440 6.97 -20.84 -3.74
N LEU A 441 6.49 -20.03 -4.67
CA LEU A 441 5.79 -20.55 -5.84
C LEU A 441 6.77 -21.35 -6.70
N ALA A 442 6.52 -22.64 -6.86
CA ALA A 442 6.93 -23.33 -8.06
C ALA A 442 5.63 -23.49 -8.86
N LEU A 443 5.66 -22.95 -10.07
CA LEU A 443 5.08 -23.74 -11.14
C LEU A 443 5.64 -25.14 -10.92
N ALA A 444 4.79 -26.16 -10.78
CA ALA A 444 5.29 -27.52 -10.67
C ALA A 444 6.33 -27.69 -11.78
N ASP A 445 7.61 -27.88 -11.42
CA ASP A 445 8.65 -28.09 -12.43
C ASP A 445 8.15 -29.18 -13.37
N TYR A 446 8.58 -29.15 -14.63
CA TYR A 446 8.15 -30.15 -15.63
C TYR A 446 8.15 -31.59 -15.08
N LEU A 447 9.09 -31.90 -14.18
CA LEU A 447 9.18 -33.15 -13.43
C LEU A 447 7.97 -33.46 -12.51
N GLN A 448 7.46 -32.50 -11.74
CA GLN A 448 6.32 -32.71 -10.84
C GLN A 448 5.01 -32.86 -11.62
N ALA A 449 4.82 -32.06 -12.68
CA ALA A 449 3.68 -32.22 -13.58
C ALA A 449 3.72 -33.57 -14.31
N SER A 450 4.91 -33.96 -14.80
CA SER A 450 5.14 -35.26 -15.43
C SER A 450 4.84 -36.43 -14.48
N ARG A 451 5.34 -36.38 -13.23
CA ARG A 451 5.04 -37.38 -12.19
C ARG A 451 3.55 -37.52 -11.92
N PHE A 452 2.82 -36.41 -11.87
CA PHE A 452 1.36 -36.47 -11.72
C PHE A 452 0.67 -37.14 -12.92
N HIS A 453 1.08 -36.81 -14.15
CA HIS A 453 0.54 -37.46 -15.34
C HIS A 453 0.85 -38.96 -15.37
N GLU A 454 2.09 -39.35 -15.04
CA GLU A 454 2.50 -40.75 -14.91
C GLU A 454 1.67 -41.50 -13.85
N ALA A 455 1.44 -40.88 -12.69
CA ALA A 455 0.61 -41.46 -11.64
C ALA A 455 -0.85 -41.66 -12.10
N ARG A 456 -1.42 -40.69 -12.82
CA ARG A 456 -2.75 -40.79 -13.41
C ARG A 456 -2.82 -41.93 -14.42
N ASP A 457 -1.81 -42.07 -15.28
CA ASP A 457 -1.74 -43.13 -16.27
C ASP A 457 -1.63 -44.52 -15.60
N PHE A 458 -0.83 -44.66 -14.54
CA PHE A 458 -0.79 -45.89 -13.73
C PHE A 458 -2.15 -46.24 -13.13
N THR A 459 -2.83 -45.28 -12.51
CA THR A 459 -4.16 -45.53 -11.93
C THR A 459 -5.19 -45.91 -12.99
N SER A 460 -5.11 -45.30 -14.18
CA SER A 460 -6.02 -45.59 -15.30
C SER A 460 -5.75 -46.98 -15.91
N ALA A 461 -4.50 -47.45 -15.84
CA ALA A 461 -4.09 -48.81 -16.21
C ALA A 461 -4.33 -49.87 -15.12
N GLY A 462 -4.96 -49.51 -13.99
CA GLY A 462 -5.22 -50.42 -12.87
C GLY A 462 -4.01 -50.72 -11.97
N ARG A 463 -2.88 -50.02 -12.17
CA ARG A 463 -1.65 -50.13 -11.37
C ARG A 463 -1.72 -49.22 -10.15
N PHE A 464 -2.55 -49.61 -9.19
CA PHE A 464 -2.88 -48.74 -8.06
C PHE A 464 -1.74 -48.52 -7.07
N ILE A 465 -0.83 -49.49 -6.87
CA ILE A 465 0.26 -49.35 -5.90
C ILE A 465 1.21 -48.22 -6.32
N GLU A 466 1.64 -48.23 -7.58
CA GLU A 466 2.55 -47.21 -8.13
C GLU A 466 1.86 -45.84 -8.23
N GLY A 467 0.62 -45.82 -8.72
CA GLY A 467 -0.15 -44.59 -8.86
C GLY A 467 -0.41 -43.91 -7.50
N THR A 468 -0.90 -44.66 -6.51
CA THR A 468 -1.22 -44.10 -5.18
C THR A 468 0.02 -43.69 -4.39
N ALA A 469 1.17 -44.34 -4.60
CA ALA A 469 2.44 -43.93 -3.98
C ALA A 469 2.87 -42.52 -4.41
N VAL A 470 2.74 -42.21 -5.71
CA VAL A 470 3.07 -40.87 -6.24
C VAL A 470 2.02 -39.85 -5.81
N LEU A 471 0.72 -40.16 -5.94
CA LEU A 471 -0.37 -39.26 -5.55
C LEU A 471 -0.33 -38.92 -4.04
N GLY A 472 -0.04 -39.90 -3.18
CA GLY A 472 0.14 -39.65 -1.76
C GLY A 472 1.40 -38.85 -1.43
N GLY A 473 2.49 -39.06 -2.17
CA GLY A 473 3.67 -38.19 -2.07
C GLY A 473 3.37 -36.72 -2.40
N ILE A 474 2.52 -36.47 -3.40
CA ILE A 474 2.02 -35.13 -3.74
C ILE A 474 1.18 -34.55 -2.60
N LEU A 475 0.29 -35.34 -1.99
CA LEU A 475 -0.55 -34.86 -0.89
C LEU A 475 0.26 -34.50 0.36
N VAL A 476 1.22 -35.34 0.74
CA VAL A 476 2.08 -35.17 1.91
C VAL A 476 3.05 -33.99 1.76
N SER A 477 3.35 -33.58 0.52
CA SER A 477 4.13 -32.37 0.26
C SER A 477 3.49 -31.16 0.95
N ARG A 478 4.30 -30.39 1.68
CA ARG A 478 3.84 -29.14 2.33
C ARG A 478 3.60 -28.02 1.32
N ASP A 479 4.30 -28.06 0.19
CA ASP A 479 4.16 -27.10 -0.89
C ASP A 479 2.89 -27.35 -1.70
N ASP A 480 2.20 -26.26 -2.03
CA ASP A 480 0.99 -26.28 -2.84
C ASP A 480 1.30 -25.62 -4.19
N TRP A 481 1.26 -26.43 -5.24
CA TRP A 481 1.78 -26.06 -6.55
C TRP A 481 0.65 -25.86 -7.56
N LEU A 482 0.87 -24.98 -8.54
CA LEU A 482 0.05 -24.90 -9.75
C LEU A 482 0.80 -25.55 -10.91
N PHE A 483 0.12 -26.34 -11.73
CA PHE A 483 0.68 -26.88 -12.97
C PHE A 483 -0.16 -26.42 -14.17
N ALA A 484 0.49 -26.22 -15.32
CA ALA A 484 -0.18 -25.80 -16.54
C ALA A 484 -1.08 -26.92 -17.06
N ALA A 485 -2.39 -26.67 -17.09
CA ALA A 485 -3.35 -27.58 -17.72
C ALA A 485 -3.51 -27.24 -19.20
N ASP A 486 -3.55 -25.93 -19.52
CA ASP A 486 -3.66 -25.37 -20.88
C ASP A 486 -2.98 -24.00 -20.93
N ALA A 487 -2.87 -23.40 -22.12
CA ALA A 487 -2.36 -22.03 -22.28
C ALA A 487 -3.15 -21.04 -21.38
N GLY A 488 -2.44 -20.36 -20.46
CA GLY A 488 -3.03 -19.42 -19.51
C GLY A 488 -3.87 -20.04 -18.38
N ARG A 489 -3.99 -21.37 -18.30
CA ARG A 489 -4.81 -22.05 -17.29
C ARG A 489 -3.98 -23.03 -16.48
N HIS A 490 -4.09 -22.92 -15.17
CA HIS A 490 -3.36 -23.75 -14.23
C HIS A 490 -4.32 -24.41 -13.23
N ARG A 491 -4.02 -25.64 -12.84
CA ARG A 491 -4.73 -26.39 -11.82
C ARG A 491 -3.83 -26.62 -10.61
N GLY A 492 -4.43 -26.67 -9.42
CA GLY A 492 -3.74 -27.06 -8.19
C GLY A 492 -3.29 -28.51 -8.27
N LEU A 493 -2.00 -28.76 -8.04
CA LEU A 493 -1.43 -30.10 -8.11
C LEU A 493 -2.01 -31.00 -7.02
N ARG A 494 -2.18 -30.47 -5.80
CA ARG A 494 -2.80 -31.20 -4.69
C ARG A 494 -4.27 -31.49 -4.98
N SER A 495 -5.05 -30.46 -5.36
CA SER A 495 -6.47 -30.60 -5.73
C SER A 495 -6.67 -31.62 -6.87
N ALA A 496 -5.79 -31.62 -7.88
CA ALA A 496 -5.82 -32.60 -8.95
C ALA A 496 -5.50 -34.02 -8.48
N ALA A 497 -4.51 -34.20 -7.58
CA ALA A 497 -4.19 -35.49 -6.99
C ALA A 497 -5.34 -36.04 -6.13
N GLU A 498 -5.99 -35.17 -5.34
CA GLU A 498 -7.18 -35.53 -4.56
C GLU A 498 -8.34 -35.96 -5.45
N SER A 499 -8.58 -35.26 -6.56
CA SER A 499 -9.64 -35.61 -7.51
C SER A 499 -9.41 -37.00 -8.12
N VAL A 500 -8.15 -37.34 -8.47
CA VAL A 500 -7.81 -38.69 -8.95
C VAL A 500 -8.08 -39.73 -7.86
N LEU A 501 -7.60 -39.50 -6.63
CA LEU A 501 -7.80 -40.42 -5.49
C LEU A 501 -9.29 -40.63 -5.17
N ALA A 502 -10.10 -39.57 -5.20
CA ALA A 502 -11.55 -39.64 -4.96
C ALA A 502 -12.28 -40.50 -6.00
N SER A 503 -11.77 -40.54 -7.23
CA SER A 503 -12.35 -41.34 -8.33
C SER A 503 -11.92 -42.81 -8.33
N LEU A 504 -10.95 -43.20 -7.50
CA LEU A 504 -10.43 -44.57 -7.48
C LEU A 504 -11.46 -45.58 -6.96
N PRO A 505 -11.47 -46.81 -7.49
CA PRO A 505 -12.25 -47.90 -6.92
C PRO A 505 -11.72 -48.30 -5.53
N ALA A 506 -12.51 -49.07 -4.78
CA ALA A 506 -12.17 -49.52 -3.42
C ALA A 506 -10.80 -50.24 -3.33
N THR A 507 -10.40 -50.96 -4.38
CA THR A 507 -9.07 -51.59 -4.48
C THR A 507 -7.93 -50.57 -4.52
N GLY A 508 -8.12 -49.44 -5.22
CA GLY A 508 -7.15 -48.35 -5.26
C GLY A 508 -7.04 -47.59 -3.94
N LEU A 509 -8.17 -47.29 -3.30
CA LEU A 509 -8.19 -46.67 -1.97
C LEU A 509 -7.55 -47.58 -0.89
N SER A 510 -7.71 -48.90 -1.02
CA SER A 510 -7.06 -49.87 -0.13
C SER A 510 -5.54 -49.87 -0.29
N ALA A 511 -5.03 -49.72 -1.53
CA ALA A 511 -3.59 -49.58 -1.77
C ALA A 511 -3.01 -48.31 -1.14
N TYR A 512 -3.77 -47.20 -1.16
CA TYR A 512 -3.39 -45.95 -0.49
C TYR A 512 -3.36 -46.12 1.04
N GLU A 513 -4.38 -46.75 1.64
CA GLU A 513 -4.42 -47.03 3.09
C GLU A 513 -3.25 -47.91 3.52
N GLN A 514 -2.94 -48.98 2.77
CA GLN A 514 -1.81 -49.87 3.08
C GLN A 514 -0.47 -49.15 3.06
N ARG A 515 -0.31 -48.14 2.18
CA ARG A 515 0.96 -47.41 2.04
C ARG A 515 1.13 -46.33 3.11
N PHE A 516 0.07 -45.60 3.44
CA PHE A 516 0.17 -44.37 4.22
C PHE A 516 -0.54 -44.42 5.59
N GLY A 517 -1.36 -45.45 5.87
CA GLY A 517 -2.21 -45.53 7.05
C GLY A 517 -1.45 -45.51 8.38
N GLU A 518 -0.35 -46.29 8.50
CA GLU A 518 0.43 -46.34 9.74
C GLU A 518 1.13 -45.01 10.08
N GLU A 519 1.71 -44.34 9.09
CA GLU A 519 2.31 -43.01 9.25
C GLU A 519 1.23 -41.97 9.61
N ALA A 520 0.09 -41.99 8.92
CA ALA A 520 -1.03 -41.10 9.19
C ALA A 520 -1.55 -41.26 10.63
N ARG A 521 -1.66 -42.51 11.11
CA ARG A 521 -2.08 -42.81 12.48
C ARG A 521 -1.10 -42.28 13.51
N ARG A 522 0.20 -42.55 13.35
CA ARG A 522 1.25 -42.06 14.25
C ARG A 522 1.24 -40.52 14.35
N ARG A 523 1.08 -39.83 13.22
CA ARG A 523 1.00 -38.35 13.22
C ARG A 523 -0.29 -37.83 13.83
N LEU A 524 -1.42 -38.51 13.62
CA LEU A 524 -2.69 -38.16 14.26
C LEU A 524 -2.58 -38.26 15.78
N ASP A 525 -2.05 -39.37 16.29
CA ASP A 525 -1.89 -39.59 17.73
C ASP A 525 -0.98 -38.50 18.34
N ALA A 526 0.14 -38.16 17.68
CA ALA A 526 1.00 -37.06 18.08
C ALA A 526 0.30 -35.68 18.06
N ALA A 527 -0.54 -35.40 17.06
CA ALA A 527 -1.30 -34.15 16.97
C ALA A 527 -2.34 -34.03 18.10
N VAL A 528 -3.00 -35.14 18.46
CA VAL A 528 -3.98 -35.18 19.55
C VAL A 528 -3.30 -35.03 20.91
N GLU A 529 -2.18 -35.71 21.15
CA GLU A 529 -1.40 -35.61 22.39
C GLU A 529 -0.86 -34.20 22.63
N SER A 530 -0.33 -33.56 21.58
CA SER A 530 0.20 -32.20 21.64
C SER A 530 -0.86 -31.10 21.60
N ARG A 531 -2.12 -31.43 21.27
CA ARG A 531 -3.22 -30.49 21.01
C ARG A 531 -2.88 -29.44 19.95
N ASP A 532 -2.05 -29.81 18.98
CA ASP A 532 -1.59 -28.91 17.92
C ASP A 532 -2.52 -28.99 16.70
N GLY A 533 -3.29 -27.91 16.48
CA GLY A 533 -4.20 -27.78 15.33
C GLY A 533 -3.47 -27.70 13.98
N SER A 534 -2.19 -27.28 13.96
CA SER A 534 -1.36 -27.26 12.76
C SER A 534 -1.03 -28.69 12.32
N LEU A 535 -0.53 -29.52 13.25
CA LEU A 535 -0.25 -30.94 12.99
C LEU A 535 -1.51 -31.69 12.56
N LEU A 536 -2.67 -31.39 13.15
CA LEU A 536 -3.94 -31.96 12.73
C LEU A 536 -4.28 -31.60 11.27
N GLY A 537 -3.93 -30.39 10.84
CA GLY A 537 -4.05 -29.95 9.44
C GLY A 537 -3.11 -30.66 8.49
N ASP A 538 -1.86 -30.85 8.89
CA ASP A 538 -0.88 -31.60 8.12
C ASP A 538 -1.36 -33.04 7.88
N VAL A 539 -1.96 -33.68 8.90
CA VAL A 539 -2.53 -35.03 8.74
C VAL A 539 -3.74 -35.02 7.81
N GLN A 540 -4.66 -34.07 8.02
CA GLN A 540 -5.88 -33.94 7.22
C GLN A 540 -5.59 -33.65 5.74
N ASN A 541 -4.60 -32.82 5.41
CA ASN A 541 -4.23 -32.51 4.03
C ASN A 541 -3.34 -33.59 3.40
N GLY A 542 -2.39 -34.14 4.16
CA GLY A 542 -1.42 -35.11 3.64
C GLY A 542 -1.99 -36.53 3.45
N TYR A 543 -2.99 -36.89 4.27
CA TYR A 543 -3.47 -38.27 4.38
C TYR A 543 -5.00 -38.37 4.29
N PHE A 544 -5.67 -37.41 3.65
CA PHE A 544 -7.13 -37.26 3.65
C PHE A 544 -7.91 -38.55 3.37
N PHE A 545 -7.42 -39.39 2.43
CA PHE A 545 -8.07 -40.64 2.02
C PHE A 545 -7.77 -41.85 2.91
N THR A 546 -6.99 -41.67 3.98
CA THR A 546 -6.80 -42.70 5.00
C THR A 546 -7.90 -42.70 6.07
N SER A 547 -7.97 -43.76 6.89
CA SER A 547 -8.82 -43.78 8.09
C SER A 547 -8.43 -42.68 9.09
N ALA A 548 -7.13 -42.55 9.40
CA ALA A 548 -6.59 -41.53 10.29
C ALA A 548 -6.79 -40.10 9.75
N GLY A 549 -6.62 -39.88 8.44
CA GLY A 549 -6.90 -38.58 7.82
C GLY A 549 -8.37 -38.18 7.87
N ALA A 550 -9.29 -39.15 7.77
CA ALA A 550 -10.72 -38.93 7.99
C ALA A 550 -10.99 -38.39 9.39
N GLN A 551 -10.41 -39.05 10.39
CA GLN A 551 -10.56 -38.70 11.79
C GLN A 551 -9.92 -37.33 12.07
N ALA A 552 -8.75 -37.04 11.50
CA ALA A 552 -8.10 -35.73 11.60
C ALA A 552 -9.00 -34.59 11.08
N ALA A 553 -9.61 -34.78 9.91
CA ALA A 553 -10.53 -33.80 9.33
C ALA A 553 -11.80 -33.61 10.17
N PHE A 554 -12.34 -34.68 10.74
CA PHE A 554 -13.49 -34.59 11.63
C PHE A 554 -13.16 -33.86 12.93
N LEU A 555 -12.01 -34.18 13.55
CA LEU A 555 -11.53 -33.48 14.74
C LEU A 555 -11.27 -31.99 14.46
N ARG A 556 -10.78 -31.66 13.26
CA ARG A 556 -10.59 -30.26 12.84
C ARG A 556 -11.94 -29.54 12.70
N ALA A 557 -12.96 -30.20 12.17
CA ALA A 557 -14.32 -29.65 12.16
C ALA A 557 -14.85 -29.40 13.59
N MET A 558 -14.62 -30.33 14.53
CA MET A 558 -15.02 -30.15 15.93
C MET A 558 -14.26 -29.02 16.61
N TRP A 559 -12.96 -28.88 16.31
CA TRP A 559 -12.13 -27.79 16.82
C TRP A 559 -12.62 -26.40 16.39
N HIS A 560 -13.18 -26.28 15.18
CA HIS A 560 -13.88 -25.08 14.71
C HIS A 560 -15.22 -24.89 15.42
N LEU A 561 -15.98 -25.97 15.63
CA LEU A 561 -17.28 -25.89 16.31
C LEU A 561 -17.14 -25.46 17.78
N ASP A 562 -16.11 -25.93 18.48
CA ASP A 562 -15.77 -25.55 19.85
C ASP A 562 -15.41 -24.04 19.98
N ARG A 563 -14.99 -23.42 18.87
CA ARG A 563 -14.70 -21.98 18.76
C ARG A 563 -15.87 -21.15 18.25
N ASP A 564 -17.04 -21.77 18.14
CA ASP A 564 -18.23 -21.15 17.59
C ASP A 564 -18.12 -20.76 16.11
N GLU A 565 -17.42 -21.58 15.31
CA GLU A 565 -17.23 -21.38 13.87
C GLU A 565 -17.99 -22.43 13.03
N PRO A 566 -19.33 -22.46 13.07
CA PRO A 566 -20.12 -23.53 12.43
C PRO A 566 -19.97 -23.54 10.90
N ARG A 567 -19.67 -22.40 10.27
CA ARG A 567 -19.43 -22.34 8.82
C ARG A 567 -18.13 -23.05 8.41
N MET A 568 -17.04 -22.85 9.16
CA MET A 568 -15.78 -23.55 8.89
C MET A 568 -15.92 -25.05 9.18
N ALA A 569 -16.56 -25.41 10.29
CA ALA A 569 -16.86 -26.80 10.60
C ALA A 569 -17.67 -27.48 9.47
N LEU A 570 -18.69 -26.79 8.95
CA LEU A 570 -19.52 -27.29 7.85
C LEU A 570 -18.71 -27.58 6.57
N LEU A 571 -17.69 -26.78 6.25
CA LEU A 571 -16.86 -27.01 5.07
C LEU A 571 -16.07 -28.31 5.18
N TYR A 572 -15.45 -28.56 6.33
CA TYR A 572 -14.74 -29.82 6.60
C TYR A 572 -15.68 -31.02 6.58
N LEU A 573 -16.88 -30.89 7.16
CA LEU A 573 -17.88 -31.97 7.20
C LEU A 573 -18.42 -32.30 5.81
N ARG A 574 -18.73 -31.28 5.00
CA ARG A 574 -19.17 -31.48 3.61
C ARG A 574 -18.08 -32.15 2.76
N ARG A 575 -16.82 -31.74 2.93
CA ARG A 575 -15.69 -32.36 2.25
C ARG A 575 -15.55 -33.85 2.63
N LEU A 576 -15.78 -34.19 3.90
CA LEU A 576 -15.79 -35.59 4.36
C LEU A 576 -16.97 -36.41 3.81
N ASP A 577 -18.16 -35.83 3.76
CA ASP A 577 -19.35 -36.48 3.20
C ASP A 577 -19.15 -36.80 1.70
N GLN A 578 -18.57 -35.86 0.95
CA GLN A 578 -18.26 -36.02 -0.48
C GLN A 578 -17.15 -37.05 -0.77
N ARG A 579 -16.25 -37.32 0.19
CA ARG A 579 -15.16 -38.31 0.01
C ARG A 579 -15.67 -39.73 -0.23
N GLY A 580 -16.78 -40.11 0.41
CA GLY A 580 -17.23 -41.50 0.47
C GLY A 580 -16.30 -42.42 1.28
N GLY A 581 -16.66 -43.70 1.43
CA GLY A 581 -15.79 -44.70 2.07
C GLY A 581 -15.54 -44.56 3.58
N LEU A 582 -16.30 -43.72 4.29
CA LEU A 582 -16.18 -43.52 5.74
C LEU A 582 -16.59 -44.77 6.54
N GLU A 583 -15.97 -44.98 7.70
CA GLU A 583 -16.45 -45.95 8.69
C GLU A 583 -17.87 -45.56 9.14
N PRO A 584 -18.79 -46.53 9.36
CA PRO A 584 -20.18 -46.24 9.70
C PRO A 584 -20.35 -45.27 10.88
N ALA A 585 -19.62 -45.49 11.98
CA ALA A 585 -19.69 -44.65 13.17
C ALA A 585 -19.23 -43.19 12.92
N LEU A 586 -18.19 -43.01 12.10
CA LEU A 586 -17.71 -41.68 11.72
C LEU A 586 -18.71 -41.00 10.78
N ARG A 587 -19.29 -41.74 9.83
CA ARG A 587 -20.29 -41.22 8.89
C ARG A 587 -21.52 -40.66 9.61
N GLU A 588 -22.06 -41.41 10.57
CA GLU A 588 -23.20 -40.96 11.39
C GLU A 588 -22.87 -39.66 12.14
N SER A 589 -21.65 -39.56 12.69
CA SER A 589 -21.17 -38.35 13.36
C SER A 589 -21.05 -37.18 12.38
N VAL A 590 -20.52 -37.40 11.17
CA VAL A 590 -20.40 -36.38 10.13
C VAL A 590 -21.78 -35.83 9.74
N TRP A 591 -22.76 -36.70 9.48
CA TRP A 591 -24.12 -36.26 9.12
C TRP A 591 -24.82 -35.50 10.23
N LEU A 592 -24.69 -35.97 11.48
CA LEU A 592 -25.25 -35.27 12.63
C LEU A 592 -24.68 -33.85 12.75
N PHE A 593 -23.36 -33.72 12.78
CA PHE A 593 -22.73 -32.42 12.92
C PHE A 593 -22.89 -31.54 11.67
N GLN A 594 -23.02 -32.12 10.47
CA GLN A 594 -23.34 -31.39 9.25
C GLN A 594 -24.73 -30.78 9.34
N ALA A 595 -25.74 -31.55 9.76
CA ALA A 595 -27.09 -31.03 9.96
C ALA A 595 -27.14 -29.96 11.05
N VAL A 596 -26.43 -30.16 12.17
CA VAL A 596 -26.30 -29.15 13.23
C VAL A 596 -25.66 -27.87 12.70
N CYS A 597 -24.50 -27.96 12.04
CA CYS A 597 -23.80 -26.79 11.51
C CYS A 597 -24.62 -26.08 10.42
N ALA A 598 -25.29 -26.82 9.54
CA ALA A 598 -26.18 -26.26 8.52
C ALA A 598 -27.32 -25.46 9.16
N LEU A 599 -27.97 -25.98 10.21
CA LEU A 599 -28.97 -25.24 10.99
C LEU A 599 -28.41 -23.98 11.65
N ARG A 600 -27.21 -24.06 12.25
CA ARG A 600 -26.56 -22.90 12.89
C ARG A 600 -26.18 -21.80 11.90
N VAL A 601 -25.87 -22.17 10.66
CA VAL A 601 -25.53 -21.25 9.56
C VAL A 601 -26.79 -20.74 8.83
N GLY A 602 -27.96 -21.31 9.11
CA GLY A 602 -29.25 -20.95 8.50
C GLY A 602 -29.56 -21.67 7.18
N ASP A 603 -28.80 -22.70 6.81
CA ASP A 603 -29.05 -23.53 5.62
C ASP A 603 -29.96 -24.73 5.98
N GLU A 604 -31.25 -24.44 6.17
CA GLU A 604 -32.25 -25.46 6.52
C GLU A 604 -32.41 -26.53 5.42
N ASP A 605 -32.23 -26.17 4.15
CA ASP A 605 -32.38 -27.09 3.02
C ASP A 605 -31.24 -28.11 2.97
N LEU A 606 -30.01 -27.70 3.28
CA LEU A 606 -28.90 -28.65 3.45
C LEU A 606 -29.15 -29.57 4.65
N ALA A 607 -29.55 -29.02 5.80
CA ALA A 607 -29.85 -29.82 6.99
C ALA A 607 -30.94 -30.88 6.71
N ARG A 608 -32.01 -30.48 6.03
CA ARG A 608 -33.11 -31.38 5.62
C ARG A 608 -32.60 -32.50 4.72
N ARG A 609 -31.89 -32.14 3.64
CA ARG A 609 -31.36 -33.13 2.67
C ARG A 609 -30.39 -34.12 3.32
N THR A 610 -29.54 -33.66 4.24
CA THR A 610 -28.62 -34.54 4.98
C THR A 610 -29.38 -35.52 5.87
N LEU A 611 -30.42 -35.07 6.59
CA LEU A 611 -31.25 -35.95 7.43
C LEU A 611 -32.06 -36.95 6.60
N GLU A 612 -32.62 -36.54 5.47
CA GLU A 612 -33.34 -37.43 4.54
C GLU A 612 -32.41 -38.47 3.89
N ALA A 613 -31.17 -38.09 3.58
CA ALA A 613 -30.15 -39.03 3.12
C ALA A 613 -29.79 -40.06 4.20
N TRP A 614 -29.59 -39.60 5.44
CA TRP A 614 -29.34 -40.49 6.58
C TRP A 614 -30.52 -41.44 6.82
N GLN A 615 -31.75 -40.93 6.85
CA GLN A 615 -32.95 -41.75 7.07
C GLN A 615 -33.13 -42.83 6.01
N ARG A 616 -32.83 -42.53 4.72
CA ARG A 616 -32.91 -43.52 3.64
C ARG A 616 -31.90 -44.66 3.81
N GLN A 617 -30.74 -44.37 4.39
CA GLN A 617 -29.67 -45.35 4.57
C GLN A 617 -29.81 -46.13 5.88
N ASP A 618 -30.21 -45.48 6.97
CA ASP A 618 -30.51 -46.11 8.25
C ASP A 618 -31.79 -45.52 8.89
N PRO A 619 -32.96 -46.09 8.60
CA PRO A 619 -34.24 -45.65 9.16
C PRO A 619 -34.36 -45.82 10.68
N ARG A 620 -33.50 -46.65 11.30
CA ARG A 620 -33.53 -46.94 12.75
C ARG A 620 -32.39 -46.26 13.49
N ALA A 621 -31.71 -45.30 12.87
CA ALA A 621 -30.60 -44.59 13.48
C ALA A 621 -30.98 -44.00 14.84
N SER A 622 -30.10 -44.21 15.82
CA SER A 622 -30.24 -43.66 17.16
C SER A 622 -28.97 -42.91 17.55
N VAL A 623 -29.13 -41.74 18.16
CA VAL A 623 -28.02 -40.92 18.64
C VAL A 623 -28.04 -40.87 20.16
N LYS A 624 -26.86 -40.94 20.78
CA LYS A 624 -26.73 -40.78 22.23
C LYS A 624 -26.71 -39.30 22.59
N ILE A 625 -27.77 -38.83 23.23
CA ILE A 625 -27.86 -37.47 23.79
C ILE A 625 -27.82 -37.62 25.31
N GLU A 626 -26.86 -36.96 25.97
CA GLU A 626 -26.61 -37.10 27.43
C GLU A 626 -26.47 -38.57 27.90
N GLY A 627 -25.89 -39.43 27.05
CA GLY A 627 -25.73 -40.85 27.34
C GLY A 627 -26.98 -41.71 27.13
N ARG A 628 -28.13 -41.13 26.77
CA ARG A 628 -29.37 -41.87 26.45
C ARG A 628 -29.53 -42.09 24.94
N PRO A 629 -29.75 -43.33 24.48
CA PRO A 629 -30.04 -43.60 23.07
C PRO A 629 -31.40 -43.02 22.71
N THR A 630 -31.40 -42.07 21.77
CA THR A 630 -32.60 -41.38 21.29
C THR A 630 -32.78 -41.71 19.81
N SER A 631 -33.93 -42.26 19.43
CA SER A 631 -34.25 -42.50 18.02
C SER A 631 -34.40 -41.17 17.28
N LEU A 632 -33.66 -41.01 16.18
CA LEU A 632 -33.64 -39.76 15.42
C LEU A 632 -34.85 -39.64 14.48
N PHE A 633 -35.26 -40.77 13.90
CA PHE A 633 -36.32 -40.89 12.91
C PHE A 633 -37.49 -41.69 13.49
N SER A 634 -38.51 -40.99 13.99
CA SER A 634 -39.76 -41.59 14.49
C SER A 634 -40.97 -40.87 13.89
N ASP A 635 -42.11 -41.57 13.76
CA ASP A 635 -43.27 -41.14 12.96
C ASP A 635 -43.99 -39.87 13.46
N GLU A 636 -43.81 -39.49 14.72
CA GLU A 636 -44.59 -38.39 15.33
C GLU A 636 -44.05 -36.98 15.03
N GLN A 637 -42.76 -36.80 14.70
CA GLN A 637 -42.15 -35.47 14.49
C GLN A 637 -40.97 -35.49 13.50
N SER A 638 -40.89 -34.48 12.62
CA SER A 638 -39.76 -34.29 11.69
C SER A 638 -38.43 -34.21 12.44
N ALA A 639 -37.43 -34.97 11.99
CA ALA A 639 -36.08 -34.97 12.57
C ALA A 639 -35.46 -33.56 12.58
N LEU A 640 -35.79 -32.74 11.58
CA LEU A 640 -35.36 -31.34 11.48
C LEU A 640 -35.89 -30.49 12.66
N ASP A 641 -37.17 -30.65 13.02
CA ASP A 641 -37.80 -29.90 14.12
C ASP A 641 -37.28 -30.30 15.49
N ARG A 642 -36.86 -31.57 15.64
CA ARG A 642 -36.17 -32.03 16.85
C ARG A 642 -34.80 -31.40 16.97
N LEU A 643 -33.98 -31.45 15.91
CA LEU A 643 -32.66 -30.82 15.88
C LEU A 643 -32.74 -29.30 16.11
N ARG A 644 -33.71 -28.62 15.48
CA ARG A 644 -33.95 -27.19 15.68
C ARG A 644 -34.21 -26.82 17.14
N ARG A 645 -34.97 -27.64 17.88
CA ARG A 645 -35.24 -27.43 19.31
C ARG A 645 -34.00 -27.59 20.18
N VAL A 646 -33.10 -28.50 19.83
CA VAL A 646 -31.86 -28.75 20.58
C VAL A 646 -30.79 -27.69 20.28
N VAL A 647 -30.66 -27.28 19.02
CA VAL A 647 -29.64 -26.32 18.58
C VAL A 647 -29.99 -24.88 18.99
N GLY A 648 -31.28 -24.57 19.15
CA GLY A 648 -31.76 -23.20 19.32
C GLY A 648 -31.73 -22.43 18.00
N GLY A 649 -32.61 -21.44 17.84
CA GLY A 649 -32.66 -20.63 16.61
C GLY A 649 -31.36 -19.83 16.45
N GLY A 650 -30.51 -20.21 15.49
CA GLY A 650 -29.31 -19.46 15.16
C GLY A 650 -29.64 -18.14 14.49
N GLU A 651 -29.06 -17.04 14.97
CA GLU A 651 -29.00 -15.80 14.20
C GLU A 651 -28.08 -16.01 12.99
N ALA A 652 -28.61 -15.75 11.80
CA ALA A 652 -27.87 -15.81 10.55
C ALA A 652 -26.84 -14.67 10.46
N ALA A 653 -25.70 -14.80 11.13
CA ALA A 653 -24.53 -13.95 10.91
C ALA A 653 -23.71 -14.53 9.74
N GLY A 654 -24.24 -14.40 8.52
CA GLY A 654 -23.43 -14.61 7.32
C GLY A 654 -22.43 -13.45 7.14
N PRO A 655 -21.25 -13.68 6.53
CA PRO A 655 -20.42 -12.58 6.04
C PRO A 655 -21.24 -11.79 5.01
N SER A 656 -21.77 -10.64 5.42
CA SER A 656 -22.60 -9.80 4.57
C SER A 656 -21.71 -9.03 3.60
N THR A 657 -21.43 -9.64 2.44
CA THR A 657 -20.97 -8.92 1.25
C THR A 657 -22.09 -8.77 0.21
N SER A 658 -23.21 -9.48 0.39
CA SER A 658 -24.37 -9.42 -0.51
C SER A 658 -25.56 -8.68 0.12
N PRO A 659 -26.17 -7.73 -0.62
CA PRO A 659 -27.31 -6.96 -0.16
C PRO A 659 -28.62 -7.76 -0.34
N THR A 660 -28.85 -8.79 0.49
CA THR A 660 -30.09 -9.57 0.47
C THR A 660 -31.02 -9.16 1.62
N ASN A 661 -32.25 -8.77 1.26
CA ASN A 661 -33.40 -8.51 2.15
C ASN A 661 -33.13 -7.56 3.33
N ALA A 662 -32.49 -6.42 3.06
CA ALA A 662 -32.34 -5.34 4.04
C ALA A 662 -33.14 -4.09 3.60
N THR A 663 -33.72 -3.37 4.57
CA THR A 663 -34.15 -1.98 4.37
C THR A 663 -33.01 -1.18 3.76
N PRO A 664 -33.23 -0.35 2.72
CA PRO A 664 -32.16 0.41 2.09
C PRO A 664 -31.45 1.26 3.16
N PRO A 665 -30.13 1.09 3.36
CA PRO A 665 -29.41 1.83 4.37
C PRO A 665 -29.45 3.32 4.06
N ARG A 666 -29.62 4.15 5.10
CA ARG A 666 -29.44 5.60 4.98
C ARG A 666 -27.98 5.86 4.66
N MET A 667 -27.74 6.29 3.43
CA MET A 667 -26.43 6.73 3.02
C MET A 667 -25.93 7.90 3.86
N LEU A 668 -24.67 7.83 4.26
CA LEU A 668 -24.00 8.96 4.90
C LEU A 668 -23.70 10.04 3.86
N ASP A 669 -23.93 11.29 4.23
CA ASP A 669 -23.52 12.41 3.40
C ASP A 669 -21.98 12.44 3.35
N MET A 670 -21.42 12.04 2.22
CA MET A 670 -19.98 12.12 1.94
C MET A 670 -19.46 13.58 2.01
N ALA A 671 -20.36 14.57 1.91
CA ALA A 671 -20.12 15.99 2.05
C ALA A 671 -20.47 16.55 3.44
N GLY A 672 -20.95 15.72 4.37
CA GLY A 672 -21.16 16.04 5.79
C GLY A 672 -19.85 16.19 6.57
N THR A 673 -18.84 16.72 5.90
CA THR A 673 -17.48 16.93 6.39
C THR A 673 -17.43 18.16 7.28
N GLU A 674 -16.63 18.12 8.36
CA GLU A 674 -16.23 19.30 9.14
C GLU A 674 -15.64 20.43 8.26
N TYR A 675 -15.21 20.12 7.03
CA TYR A 675 -14.49 21.01 6.11
C TYR A 675 -15.34 21.39 4.88
N PRO A 676 -15.92 22.61 4.81
CA PRO A 676 -16.76 23.06 3.69
C PRO A 676 -16.08 22.99 2.31
N ILE A 677 -14.74 23.05 2.27
CA ILE A 677 -13.98 22.96 1.03
C ILE A 677 -14.11 21.60 0.35
N LEU A 678 -14.14 20.50 1.12
CA LEU A 678 -14.30 19.16 0.57
C LEU A 678 -15.68 18.98 -0.06
N ALA A 679 -16.73 19.43 0.61
CA ALA A 679 -18.09 19.42 0.09
C ALA A 679 -18.21 20.18 -1.24
N ARG A 680 -17.55 21.34 -1.35
CA ARG A 680 -17.49 22.12 -2.60
C ARG A 680 -16.75 21.37 -3.70
N LEU A 681 -15.59 20.78 -3.42
CA LEU A 681 -14.80 20.04 -4.40
C LEU A 681 -15.52 18.78 -4.88
N LEU A 682 -16.16 18.04 -3.98
CA LEU A 682 -16.97 16.87 -4.32
C LEU A 682 -18.07 17.24 -5.32
N ARG A 683 -18.84 18.31 -5.04
CA ARG A 683 -19.87 18.81 -5.96
C ARG A 683 -19.32 19.17 -7.33
N GLN A 684 -18.14 19.81 -7.37
CA GLN A 684 -17.48 20.14 -8.64
C GLN A 684 -17.04 18.90 -9.41
N ILE A 685 -16.46 17.90 -8.74
CA ILE A 685 -16.04 16.64 -9.39
C ILE A 685 -17.24 15.91 -9.97
N VAL A 686 -18.32 15.79 -9.21
CA VAL A 686 -19.56 15.13 -9.67
C VAL A 686 -20.16 15.88 -10.86
N ALA A 687 -20.23 17.21 -10.80
CA ALA A 687 -20.75 18.03 -11.91
C ALA A 687 -19.88 17.91 -13.18
N ASP A 688 -18.55 17.89 -13.04
CA ASP A 688 -17.63 17.72 -14.17
C ASP A 688 -17.78 16.34 -14.81
N ARG A 689 -17.93 15.28 -14.00
CA ARG A 689 -18.19 13.92 -14.52
C ARG A 689 -19.52 13.83 -15.26
N GLN A 690 -20.58 14.43 -14.72
CA GLN A 690 -21.89 14.48 -15.38
C GLN A 690 -21.83 15.22 -16.72
N LYS A 691 -21.15 16.37 -16.79
CA LYS A 691 -20.94 17.11 -18.05
C LYS A 691 -20.14 16.31 -19.08
N GLN A 692 -19.23 15.45 -18.61
CA GLN A 692 -18.44 14.56 -19.45
C GLN A 692 -19.17 13.27 -19.83
N GLY A 693 -20.40 13.06 -19.36
CA GLY A 693 -21.17 11.83 -19.58
C GLY A 693 -20.53 10.60 -18.95
N ARG A 694 -19.81 10.76 -17.82
CA ARG A 694 -19.16 9.66 -17.09
C ARG A 694 -19.99 9.20 -15.90
N ALA A 695 -19.94 7.90 -15.59
CA ALA A 695 -20.53 7.31 -14.40
C ALA A 695 -20.19 8.08 -13.12
N THR A 696 -21.19 8.32 -12.26
CA THR A 696 -21.02 8.91 -10.92
C THR A 696 -20.92 7.85 -9.81
N LEU A 697 -20.95 6.58 -10.17
CA LEU A 697 -20.92 5.45 -9.26
C LEU A 697 -19.60 5.36 -8.48
N SER A 698 -19.63 5.52 -7.16
CA SER A 698 -18.42 5.50 -6.32
C SER A 698 -17.96 4.08 -5.96
N THR A 699 -16.66 3.92 -5.64
CA THR A 699 -16.08 2.69 -5.09
C THR A 699 -16.39 2.45 -3.62
N VAL A 700 -17.02 3.41 -2.94
CA VAL A 700 -17.32 3.34 -1.50
C VAL A 700 -18.51 2.43 -1.21
N ASP A 701 -18.27 1.40 -0.41
CA ASP A 701 -19.29 0.48 0.09
C ASP A 701 -19.80 0.93 1.47
N THR A 702 -21.07 0.61 1.77
CA THR A 702 -21.69 0.86 3.08
C THR A 702 -21.97 -0.46 3.76
N LEU A 703 -21.42 -0.66 4.95
CA LEU A 703 -21.68 -1.82 5.79
C LEU A 703 -22.84 -1.55 6.74
N ARG A 704 -23.72 -2.53 6.89
CA ARG A 704 -24.76 -2.54 7.92
C ARG A 704 -24.46 -3.67 8.90
N VAL A 705 -24.27 -3.33 10.17
CA VAL A 705 -23.98 -4.30 11.23
C VAL A 705 -24.86 -3.97 12.44
N GLY A 706 -25.83 -4.84 12.74
CA GLY A 706 -26.84 -4.56 13.77
C GLY A 706 -27.62 -3.27 13.46
N ASP A 707 -27.62 -2.33 14.41
CA ASP A 707 -28.24 -1.00 14.33
C ASP A 707 -27.31 0.10 13.79
N ARG A 708 -26.14 -0.28 13.24
CA ARG A 708 -25.11 0.66 12.75
C ARG A 708 -24.95 0.62 11.24
N LEU A 709 -24.84 1.80 10.65
CA LEU A 709 -24.41 2.02 9.28
C LEU A 709 -22.99 2.59 9.29
N ILE A 710 -22.07 1.89 8.66
CA ILE A 710 -20.63 2.18 8.66
C ILE A 710 -20.16 2.43 7.23
N GLN A 711 -19.45 3.53 7.00
CA GLN A 711 -18.96 3.90 5.68
C GLN A 711 -17.61 4.64 5.76
N ARG A 712 -16.79 4.47 4.73
CA ARG A 712 -15.63 5.36 4.48
C ARG A 712 -16.13 6.75 4.12
N VAL A 713 -15.65 7.76 4.83
CA VAL A 713 -15.84 9.18 4.53
C VAL A 713 -14.50 9.80 4.14
N LEU A 714 -14.49 11.00 3.53
CA LEU A 714 -13.25 11.63 3.07
C LEU A 714 -12.21 11.85 4.18
N THR A 715 -12.67 11.98 5.43
CA THR A 715 -11.84 12.23 6.60
C THR A 715 -11.60 10.99 7.46
N GLY A 716 -12.06 9.80 7.08
CA GLY A 716 -12.00 8.63 7.96
C GLY A 716 -12.99 7.51 7.69
N ILE A 717 -13.38 6.81 8.75
CA ILE A 717 -14.49 5.86 8.80
C ILE A 717 -15.50 6.41 9.80
N ALA A 718 -16.77 6.45 9.42
CA ALA A 718 -17.85 6.92 10.30
C ALA A 718 -18.88 5.81 10.50
N ALA A 719 -19.41 5.72 11.71
CA ALA A 719 -20.61 4.94 12.00
C ALA A 719 -21.73 5.85 12.50
N VAL A 720 -22.93 5.60 11.99
CA VAL A 720 -24.16 6.25 12.46
C VAL A 720 -25.17 5.22 12.92
N ASP A 721 -26.02 5.63 13.85
CA ASP A 721 -27.21 4.90 14.22
C ASP A 721 -28.23 4.89 13.06
N GLU A 722 -28.78 3.72 12.73
CA GLU A 722 -29.78 3.56 11.67
C GLU A 722 -31.07 4.34 11.97
N ALA A 723 -31.52 4.36 13.23
CA ALA A 723 -32.78 4.97 13.62
C ALA A 723 -32.72 6.51 13.55
N GLY A 724 -31.64 7.11 14.09
CA GLY A 724 -31.48 8.57 14.19
C GLY A 724 -30.60 9.22 13.11
N GLY A 725 -29.70 8.48 12.46
CA GLY A 725 -28.64 9.05 11.62
C GLY A 725 -27.57 9.83 12.41
N ASN A 726 -27.58 9.72 13.75
CA ASN A 726 -26.62 10.38 14.62
C ASN A 726 -25.26 9.69 14.56
N LEU A 727 -24.18 10.47 14.62
CA LEU A 727 -22.81 9.96 14.68
C LEU A 727 -22.60 9.15 15.96
N ALA A 728 -22.39 7.84 15.82
CA ALA A 728 -22.05 6.95 16.92
C ALA A 728 -20.56 7.05 17.25
N TRP A 729 -19.71 6.97 16.22
CA TRP A 729 -18.27 7.16 16.34
C TRP A 729 -17.63 7.51 15.00
N HIS A 730 -16.43 8.09 15.05
CA HIS A 730 -15.60 8.42 13.90
C HIS A 730 -14.14 8.00 14.16
N VAL A 731 -13.52 7.40 13.15
CA VAL A 731 -12.10 7.08 13.11
C VAL A 731 -11.45 7.98 12.06
N PRO A 732 -10.56 8.91 12.44
CA PRO A 732 -9.92 9.81 11.50
C PRO A 732 -8.90 9.09 10.61
N SER A 733 -8.86 9.47 9.33
CA SER A 733 -7.81 9.06 8.40
C SER A 733 -6.48 9.73 8.77
N GLU A 734 -5.40 8.99 8.58
CA GLU A 734 -4.02 9.46 8.77
C GLU A 734 -3.35 9.48 7.40
N ASN A 735 -3.49 10.60 6.71
CA ASN A 735 -2.94 10.78 5.37
C ASN A 735 -2.73 12.26 5.07
N ALA A 736 -2.02 12.52 3.98
CA ALA A 736 -1.68 13.87 3.56
C ALA A 736 -2.90 14.79 3.36
N LEU A 737 -4.06 14.26 2.94
CA LEU A 737 -5.29 15.04 2.86
C LEU A 737 -5.73 15.55 4.24
N SER A 738 -5.78 14.65 5.22
CA SER A 738 -6.25 14.96 6.57
C SER A 738 -5.31 15.93 7.26
N ASP A 739 -4.01 15.73 7.10
CA ASP A 739 -2.97 16.61 7.62
C ASP A 739 -3.00 17.99 6.93
N SER A 740 -3.14 18.06 5.60
CA SER A 740 -3.28 19.32 4.87
C SER A 740 -4.52 20.11 5.30
N LEU A 741 -5.64 19.43 5.58
CA LEU A 741 -6.86 20.06 6.10
C LEU A 741 -6.68 20.56 7.55
N ARG A 742 -5.83 19.90 8.35
CA ARG A 742 -5.53 20.28 9.74
C ARG A 742 -4.48 21.39 9.85
N HIS A 743 -3.47 21.38 8.98
CA HIS A 743 -2.22 22.15 9.13
C HIS A 743 -1.89 23.08 7.95
N GLY A 744 -2.67 23.05 6.85
CA GLY A 744 -2.35 23.79 5.62
C GLY A 744 -2.38 25.31 5.75
N SER A 745 -1.39 25.99 5.14
CA SER A 745 -1.30 27.45 5.08
C SER A 745 -2.23 28.05 4.00
N PRO A 746 -2.85 29.23 4.23
CA PRO A 746 -3.66 29.92 3.22
C PRO A 746 -2.92 30.23 1.90
N ALA A 747 -1.58 30.40 1.95
CA ALA A 747 -0.76 30.81 0.81
C ALA A 747 -0.54 29.69 -0.25
N GLU A 748 -0.71 28.42 0.13
CA GLU A 748 -0.54 27.25 -0.76
C GLU A 748 -1.84 26.91 -1.52
N GLY A 749 -2.92 27.67 -1.26
CA GLY A 749 -4.29 27.20 -1.42
C GLY A 749 -4.81 26.95 -2.84
N GLN A 750 -4.26 27.55 -3.91
CA GLN A 750 -4.85 27.37 -5.25
C GLN A 750 -4.30 26.18 -6.04
N GLN A 751 -2.97 25.98 -6.08
CA GLN A 751 -2.39 24.82 -6.77
C GLN A 751 -2.70 23.51 -6.05
N VAL A 752 -2.63 23.50 -4.71
CA VAL A 752 -2.92 22.31 -3.89
C VAL A 752 -4.39 21.88 -4.04
N VAL A 753 -5.33 22.83 -4.12
CA VAL A 753 -6.76 22.50 -4.32
C VAL A 753 -7.02 21.82 -5.67
N GLY A 754 -6.33 22.24 -6.73
CA GLY A 754 -6.40 21.57 -8.03
C GLY A 754 -5.93 20.12 -7.96
N THR A 755 -4.82 19.87 -7.27
CA THR A 755 -4.27 18.53 -7.01
C THR A 755 -5.21 17.69 -6.15
N ILE A 756 -5.72 18.23 -5.04
CA ILE A 756 -6.71 17.56 -4.18
C ILE A 756 -7.92 17.13 -5.00
N LYS A 757 -8.46 18.00 -5.85
CA LYS A 757 -9.62 17.69 -6.70
C LYS A 757 -9.34 16.48 -7.61
N ALA A 758 -8.17 16.43 -8.25
CA ALA A 758 -7.78 15.32 -9.11
C ALA A 758 -7.60 14.01 -8.32
N LEU A 759 -6.94 14.06 -7.17
CA LEU A 759 -6.71 12.89 -6.32
C LEU A 759 -8.00 12.35 -5.71
N LEU A 760 -8.91 13.22 -5.26
CA LEU A 760 -10.25 12.83 -4.80
C LEU A 760 -11.03 12.13 -5.92
N GLY A 761 -10.92 12.63 -7.16
CA GLY A 761 -11.50 11.99 -8.33
C GLY A 761 -10.97 10.57 -8.57
N ASN A 762 -9.69 10.32 -8.34
CA ASN A 762 -9.13 8.96 -8.42
C ASN A 762 -9.56 8.10 -7.22
N ARG A 763 -9.50 8.65 -6.00
CA ARG A 763 -9.81 7.97 -4.74
C ARG A 763 -11.24 7.42 -4.69
N LEU A 764 -12.22 8.20 -5.14
CA LEU A 764 -13.64 7.86 -5.02
C LEU A 764 -14.18 6.97 -6.14
N TRP A 765 -13.52 6.93 -7.31
CA TRP A 765 -14.03 6.24 -8.51
C TRP A 765 -13.08 5.20 -9.09
N ARG A 766 -11.81 5.19 -8.66
CA ARG A 766 -10.83 4.21 -9.13
C ARG A 766 -10.35 3.32 -8.01
N ASP A 767 -10.22 3.85 -6.77
CA ASP A 767 -9.65 3.15 -5.61
C ASP A 767 -10.68 2.31 -4.86
N ALA A 768 -10.83 1.07 -5.30
CA ALA A 768 -11.65 0.05 -4.65
C ALA A 768 -11.07 -0.36 -3.30
N SER A 769 -9.74 -0.46 -3.17
CA SER A 769 -9.06 -0.85 -1.93
C SER A 769 -9.31 0.15 -0.79
N TRP A 770 -9.43 1.44 -1.10
CA TRP A 770 -9.82 2.48 -0.12
C TRP A 770 -11.32 2.46 0.21
N GLY A 771 -12.18 2.33 -0.81
CA GLY A 771 -13.63 2.45 -0.67
C GLY A 771 -14.30 1.24 -0.03
N SER A 772 -13.67 0.06 -0.10
CA SER A 772 -14.22 -1.20 0.41
C SER A 772 -13.91 -1.37 1.91
N LEU A 773 -14.89 -1.89 2.65
CA LEU A 773 -14.77 -2.30 4.05
C LEU A 773 -15.33 -3.73 4.17
N THR A 774 -14.81 -4.54 5.08
CA THR A 774 -15.38 -5.87 5.40
C THR A 774 -15.58 -6.03 6.91
N THR A 775 -16.40 -7.00 7.31
CA THR A 775 -16.79 -7.21 8.72
C THR A 775 -17.05 -8.68 9.03
N ASP A 776 -16.63 -9.13 10.21
CA ASP A 776 -16.98 -10.43 10.79
C ASP A 776 -18.25 -10.36 11.69
N GLY A 777 -18.89 -9.19 11.77
CA GLY A 777 -20.02 -8.89 12.64
C GLY A 777 -19.63 -8.25 13.97
N THR A 778 -18.38 -8.43 14.43
CA THR A 778 -17.84 -7.82 15.66
C THR A 778 -16.81 -6.73 15.39
N ARG A 779 -16.08 -6.86 14.28
CA ARG A 779 -14.99 -5.97 13.88
C ARG A 779 -15.14 -5.54 12.43
N ILE A 780 -14.62 -4.36 12.13
CA ILE A 780 -14.51 -3.80 10.78
C ILE A 780 -13.06 -3.88 10.37
N PHE A 781 -12.81 -4.39 9.18
CA PHE A 781 -11.48 -4.48 8.59
C PHE A 781 -11.35 -3.46 7.47
N ALA A 782 -10.28 -2.67 7.53
CA ALA A 782 -10.04 -1.60 6.58
C ALA A 782 -8.55 -1.45 6.28
N LEU A 783 -8.25 -1.10 5.02
CA LEU A 783 -6.89 -0.73 4.64
C LEU A 783 -6.60 0.73 4.99
N GLU A 784 -5.59 0.97 5.81
CA GLU A 784 -5.11 2.29 6.22
C GLU A 784 -3.74 2.62 5.60
N ASP A 785 -3.31 3.86 5.76
CA ASP A 785 -2.04 4.40 5.23
C ASP A 785 -1.94 4.32 3.69
N LEU A 786 -3.09 4.52 3.03
CA LEU A 786 -3.16 4.57 1.58
C LEU A 786 -2.75 5.97 1.10
N ALA A 787 -1.55 6.08 0.51
CA ALA A 787 -0.94 7.34 0.10
C ALA A 787 -1.88 8.28 -0.70
N PHE A 788 -1.92 9.55 -0.31
CA PHE A 788 -2.67 10.62 -0.97
C PHE A 788 -1.68 11.69 -1.47
N ASP A 789 -1.08 11.46 -2.64
CA ASP A 789 0.09 12.21 -3.11
C ASP A 789 -0.22 13.68 -3.47
N LEU A 790 -0.10 14.57 -2.49
CA LEU A 790 -0.25 16.02 -2.64
C LEU A 790 0.94 16.71 -3.31
N SER A 791 1.88 15.97 -3.92
CA SER A 791 3.08 16.44 -4.65
C SER A 791 4.25 16.95 -3.79
N ALA A 792 5.33 17.36 -4.45
CA ALA A 792 6.63 17.77 -3.90
C ALA A 792 6.62 18.95 -2.89
N HIS A 793 5.48 19.59 -2.67
CA HIS A 793 5.33 20.67 -1.68
C HIS A 793 4.72 20.17 -0.37
N TYR A 794 4.17 18.95 -0.36
CA TYR A 794 3.64 18.34 0.84
C TYR A 794 4.78 17.63 1.61
N GLN A 795 5.16 18.24 2.72
CA GLN A 795 6.03 17.65 3.73
C GLN A 795 5.27 17.76 5.04
N HIS A 796 5.12 16.67 5.78
CA HIS A 796 4.58 16.74 7.14
C HIS A 796 5.41 15.91 8.11
N LEU A 797 5.66 16.45 9.30
CA LEU A 797 6.42 15.74 10.31
C LEU A 797 5.51 14.77 11.05
N VAL A 798 5.84 13.49 10.98
CA VAL A 798 5.10 12.41 11.62
C VAL A 798 5.96 11.81 12.73
N THR A 799 5.34 11.58 13.86
CA THR A 799 5.96 10.91 15.00
C THR A 799 5.80 9.41 14.79
N ARG A 800 6.86 8.63 14.95
CA ARG A 800 6.86 7.17 14.93
C ARG A 800 6.34 6.62 16.25
N MET A 801 6.05 5.32 16.29
CA MET A 801 5.62 4.64 17.52
C MET A 801 6.72 4.63 18.60
N ASP A 802 7.99 4.70 18.22
CA ASP A 802 9.14 4.83 19.13
C ASP A 802 9.39 6.28 19.61
N GLY A 803 8.53 7.22 19.22
CA GLY A 803 8.63 8.64 19.56
C GLY A 803 9.60 9.44 18.69
N ARG A 804 10.33 8.80 17.76
CA ARG A 804 11.19 9.51 16.82
C ARG A 804 10.35 10.24 15.79
N ARG A 805 10.80 11.42 15.34
CA ARG A 805 10.09 12.22 14.35
C ARG A 805 10.73 12.01 12.98
N GLU A 806 9.95 11.57 12.00
CA GLU A 806 10.35 11.43 10.61
C GLU A 806 9.37 12.19 9.71
N TRP A 807 9.82 12.72 8.59
CA TRP A 807 8.90 13.44 7.72
C TRP A 807 8.26 12.51 6.70
N ASN A 808 6.94 12.56 6.66
CA ASN A 808 6.12 11.95 5.64
C ASN A 808 6.08 12.87 4.42
N PHE A 809 6.67 12.38 3.34
CA PHE A 809 6.75 13.09 2.06
C PHE A 809 5.47 12.93 1.22
N GLY A 810 4.44 12.22 1.70
CA GLY A 810 3.17 11.97 1.01
C GLY A 810 3.28 11.14 -0.28
N VAL A 811 4.51 10.87 -0.73
CA VAL A 811 4.85 10.18 -1.96
C VAL A 811 5.38 8.82 -1.57
N HIS A 812 4.52 7.80 -1.63
CA HIS A 812 4.93 6.45 -1.95
C HIS A 812 3.74 5.54 -2.23
N PRO A 813 3.79 4.69 -3.27
CA PRO A 813 3.04 3.45 -3.30
C PRO A 813 3.65 2.43 -2.31
N GLY A 814 3.92 2.85 -1.06
CA GLY A 814 4.61 2.07 -0.04
C GLY A 814 3.75 0.92 0.51
N PRO A 815 4.27 0.20 1.52
CA PRO A 815 3.45 -0.74 2.26
C PRO A 815 2.30 0.01 2.94
N ASN A 816 1.21 -0.70 3.17
CA ASN A 816 0.00 -0.19 3.80
C ASN A 816 -0.38 -1.10 4.97
N LEU A 817 -1.48 -0.77 5.63
CA LEU A 817 -1.88 -1.43 6.86
C LEU A 817 -3.26 -2.05 6.73
N LEU A 818 -3.44 -3.22 7.32
CA LEU A 818 -4.76 -3.76 7.64
C LEU A 818 -5.07 -3.48 9.10
N SER A 819 -6.12 -2.71 9.36
CA SER A 819 -6.56 -2.36 10.71
C SER A 819 -7.90 -3.01 11.02
N ALA A 820 -8.04 -3.53 12.24
CA ALA A 820 -9.30 -4.02 12.78
C ALA A 820 -9.85 -3.05 13.83
N TYR A 821 -11.10 -2.64 13.65
CA TYR A 821 -11.81 -1.73 14.55
C TYR A 821 -13.03 -2.42 15.17
N ASP A 822 -13.29 -2.21 16.45
CA ASP A 822 -14.51 -2.69 17.10
C ASP A 822 -15.75 -1.99 16.50
N VAL A 823 -16.75 -2.77 16.08
CA VAL A 823 -17.97 -2.25 15.41
C VAL A 823 -18.74 -1.27 16.30
N ARG A 824 -18.77 -1.51 17.60
CA ARG A 824 -19.61 -0.75 18.54
C ARG A 824 -18.98 0.58 18.93
N THR A 825 -17.68 0.60 19.15
CA THR A 825 -16.94 1.73 19.74
C THR A 825 -16.09 2.48 18.72
N GLY A 826 -15.74 1.87 17.58
CA GLY A 826 -14.78 2.41 16.62
C GLY A 826 -13.33 2.38 17.11
N LYS A 827 -13.05 1.69 18.21
CA LYS A 827 -11.70 1.59 18.80
C LYS A 827 -10.85 0.61 18.00
N ILE A 828 -9.58 0.94 17.75
CA ILE A 828 -8.65 0.01 17.09
C ILE A 828 -8.30 -1.16 18.03
N VAL A 829 -8.39 -2.39 17.51
CA VAL A 829 -8.10 -3.64 18.24
C VAL A 829 -6.68 -4.11 17.94
N TRP A 830 -6.35 -4.26 16.66
CA TRP A 830 -5.03 -4.66 16.18
C TRP A 830 -4.77 -4.10 14.78
N GLN A 831 -3.52 -4.17 14.36
CA GLN A 831 -3.08 -3.71 13.05
C GLN A 831 -1.90 -4.54 12.55
N VAL A 832 -1.88 -4.87 11.26
CA VAL A 832 -0.78 -5.59 10.61
C VAL A 832 -0.36 -4.91 9.32
N GLY A 833 0.91 -5.08 8.95
CA GLY A 833 1.54 -4.44 7.79
C GLY A 833 2.83 -3.73 8.18
N THR A 834 3.22 -2.75 7.37
CA THR A 834 4.36 -1.87 7.70
C THR A 834 3.85 -0.45 7.83
N ALA A 835 4.14 0.19 8.97
CA ALA A 835 3.88 1.61 9.14
C ALA A 835 4.74 2.23 10.23
N PHE A 836 5.00 3.53 10.09
CA PHE A 836 5.78 4.31 11.06
C PHE A 836 7.14 3.65 11.37
N GLY A 837 7.69 3.00 10.34
CA GLY A 837 8.92 2.22 10.33
C GLY A 837 8.95 0.97 11.22
N GLU A 838 7.78 0.47 11.65
CA GLU A 838 7.60 -0.87 12.21
C GLU A 838 6.96 -1.80 11.18
N THR A 839 7.46 -3.02 11.10
CA THR A 839 6.95 -4.06 10.19
C THR A 839 6.47 -5.25 11.01
N THR A 840 5.20 -5.62 10.85
CA THR A 840 4.67 -6.83 11.48
C THR A 840 5.38 -8.06 10.92
N PRO A 841 5.75 -9.06 11.76
CA PRO A 841 6.31 -10.32 11.27
C PRO A 841 5.47 -10.93 10.14
N GLY A 842 6.11 -11.33 9.05
CA GLY A 842 5.44 -11.86 7.85
C GLY A 842 4.95 -10.82 6.83
N PHE A 843 5.14 -9.51 7.08
CA PHE A 843 4.72 -8.42 6.18
C PHE A 843 5.86 -7.52 5.66
N SER A 844 7.12 -7.99 5.71
CA SER A 844 8.25 -7.21 5.19
C SER A 844 8.15 -6.96 3.68
N GLY A 845 8.19 -5.68 3.29
CA GLY A 845 7.99 -5.26 1.90
C GLY A 845 6.58 -5.54 1.34
N ALA A 846 5.65 -5.99 2.18
CA ALA A 846 4.33 -6.43 1.78
C ALA A 846 3.37 -5.26 1.58
N ARG A 847 2.46 -5.41 0.63
CA ARG A 847 1.39 -4.47 0.35
C ARG A 847 0.07 -5.20 0.19
N LEU A 848 -0.88 -4.89 1.05
CA LEU A 848 -2.23 -5.43 0.97
C LEU A 848 -3.01 -4.79 -0.18
N LEU A 849 -3.74 -5.62 -0.94
CA LEU A 849 -4.42 -5.22 -2.17
C LEU A 849 -5.93 -4.95 -2.00
N GLY A 850 -6.50 -5.31 -0.85
CA GLY A 850 -7.89 -5.02 -0.49
C GLY A 850 -8.17 -5.42 0.96
N PRO A 851 -9.36 -5.08 1.52
CA PRO A 851 -9.78 -5.62 2.81
C PRO A 851 -9.96 -7.15 2.74
N PRO A 852 -9.79 -7.86 3.87
CA PRO A 852 -9.88 -9.32 3.92
C PRO A 852 -11.32 -9.79 3.72
N LEU A 853 -11.47 -11.03 3.26
CA LEU A 853 -12.70 -11.80 3.36
C LEU A 853 -12.74 -12.52 4.73
N PRO A 854 -13.70 -12.19 5.62
CA PRO A 854 -13.88 -12.90 6.88
C PRO A 854 -14.70 -14.19 6.69
N LEU A 855 -14.17 -15.29 7.22
CA LEU A 855 -14.82 -16.61 7.29
C LEU A 855 -14.62 -17.21 8.68
N GLY A 856 -15.62 -17.02 9.56
CA GLY A 856 -15.46 -17.33 10.98
C GLY A 856 -14.39 -16.45 11.60
N ASN A 857 -13.50 -17.02 12.42
CA ASN A 857 -12.36 -16.31 13.01
C ASN A 857 -11.14 -16.24 12.07
N GLN A 858 -11.31 -16.43 10.76
CA GLN A 858 -10.23 -16.42 9.77
C GLN A 858 -10.46 -15.32 8.74
N LEU A 859 -9.37 -14.66 8.34
CA LEU A 859 -9.36 -13.60 7.35
C LEU A 859 -8.52 -14.01 6.16
N PHE A 860 -9.05 -13.90 4.94
CA PHE A 860 -8.31 -14.17 3.72
C PHE A 860 -8.05 -12.86 2.98
N VAL A 861 -6.78 -12.47 2.86
CA VAL A 861 -6.38 -11.19 2.24
C VAL A 861 -5.37 -11.40 1.12
N LEU A 862 -5.51 -10.64 0.04
CA LEU A 862 -4.56 -10.64 -1.06
C LEU A 862 -3.43 -9.64 -0.75
N VAL A 863 -2.19 -10.12 -0.79
CA VAL A 863 -0.99 -9.37 -0.41
C VAL A 863 0.07 -9.50 -1.50
N TYR A 864 0.53 -8.37 -2.01
CA TYR A 864 1.68 -8.28 -2.88
C TYR A 864 2.96 -8.25 -2.05
N PHE A 865 3.89 -9.17 -2.33
CA PHE A 865 5.27 -9.10 -1.84
C PHE A 865 6.20 -8.79 -3.02
N PRO A 866 7.44 -8.30 -2.78
CA PRO A 866 8.38 -7.96 -3.86
C PRO A 866 8.69 -9.13 -4.82
N ASP A 867 8.62 -10.36 -4.32
CA ASP A 867 8.85 -11.60 -5.08
C ASP A 867 7.57 -12.13 -5.75
N GLN A 868 6.44 -12.15 -5.04
CA GLN A 868 5.19 -12.74 -5.51
C GLN A 868 3.94 -12.18 -4.79
N THR A 869 2.79 -12.18 -5.45
CA THR A 869 1.48 -12.00 -4.80
C THR A 869 1.04 -13.30 -4.11
N ARG A 870 0.47 -13.18 -2.92
CA ARG A 870 0.03 -14.29 -2.07
C ARG A 870 -1.38 -14.02 -1.53
N ILE A 871 -2.17 -15.08 -1.37
CA ILE A 871 -3.32 -15.06 -0.47
C ILE A 871 -2.80 -15.40 0.92
N VAL A 872 -3.07 -14.56 1.90
CA VAL A 872 -2.63 -14.71 3.29
C VAL A 872 -3.85 -14.94 4.16
N GLN A 873 -3.83 -16.03 4.92
CA GLN A 873 -4.80 -16.33 5.97
C GLN A 873 -4.30 -15.73 7.28
N LEU A 874 -5.14 -14.91 7.91
CA LEU A 874 -4.88 -14.31 9.22
C LEU A 874 -5.90 -14.79 10.24
N ASP A 875 -5.50 -14.86 11.50
CA ASP A 875 -6.43 -14.99 12.63
C ASP A 875 -7.15 -13.65 12.85
N ALA A 876 -8.49 -13.66 12.85
CA ALA A 876 -9.28 -12.43 12.97
C ALA A 876 -9.15 -11.75 14.33
N SER A 877 -8.72 -12.50 15.37
CA SER A 877 -8.60 -12.01 16.73
C SER A 877 -7.40 -11.08 16.93
N ASN A 878 -6.29 -11.33 16.22
CA ASN A 878 -5.00 -10.67 16.44
C ASN A 878 -4.24 -10.30 15.14
N GLY A 879 -4.68 -10.76 13.98
CA GLY A 879 -4.05 -10.50 12.69
C GLY A 879 -2.82 -11.35 12.38
N HIS A 880 -2.46 -12.33 13.21
CA HIS A 880 -1.31 -13.20 12.97
C HIS A 880 -1.49 -14.07 11.72
N VAL A 881 -0.40 -14.25 10.98
CA VAL A 881 -0.37 -15.12 9.80
C VAL A 881 -0.53 -16.58 10.24
N VAL A 882 -1.59 -17.22 9.74
CA VAL A 882 -1.85 -18.65 9.90
C VAL A 882 -1.24 -19.44 8.76
N GLN A 883 -1.49 -19.00 7.51
CA GLN A 883 -1.01 -19.67 6.30
C GLN A 883 -0.90 -18.67 5.14
N GLN A 884 -0.09 -19.01 4.13
CA GLN A 884 0.04 -18.24 2.90
C GLN A 884 0.07 -19.17 1.68
N TRP A 885 -0.57 -18.75 0.59
CA TRP A 885 -0.51 -19.42 -0.71
C TRP A 885 -0.06 -18.43 -1.79
N PRO A 886 1.02 -18.71 -2.51
CA PRO A 886 1.43 -17.85 -3.60
C PRO A 886 0.55 -18.05 -4.83
N VAL A 887 0.23 -16.96 -5.54
CA VAL A 887 -0.79 -16.97 -6.62
C VAL A 887 -0.32 -16.35 -7.95
N THR A 888 0.90 -15.84 -8.01
CA THR A 888 1.52 -15.29 -9.24
C THR A 888 2.90 -15.89 -9.47
N PRO A 889 3.28 -16.20 -10.72
CA PRO A 889 4.64 -16.61 -11.09
C PRO A 889 5.69 -15.69 -10.49
N VAL A 890 6.79 -16.24 -9.95
CA VAL A 890 7.97 -15.45 -9.61
C VAL A 890 8.48 -14.80 -10.89
N HIS A 891 8.56 -13.47 -10.93
CA HIS A 891 9.10 -12.77 -12.10
C HIS A 891 10.58 -13.11 -12.26
N GLN A 892 10.92 -14.05 -13.14
CA GLN A 892 12.31 -14.34 -13.52
C GLN A 892 12.95 -13.22 -14.37
N ASP A 893 12.16 -12.25 -14.87
CA ASP A 893 12.65 -11.14 -15.68
C ASP A 893 12.74 -9.81 -14.91
N ALA A 894 13.62 -9.79 -13.93
CA ALA A 894 14.41 -8.60 -13.62
C ALA A 894 15.68 -8.62 -14.49
N THR A 895 15.52 -8.77 -15.82
CA THR A 895 16.61 -8.48 -16.74
C THR A 895 16.97 -7.01 -16.58
N GLU A 896 18.18 -6.78 -16.08
CA GLU A 896 18.83 -5.47 -16.04
C GLU A 896 18.69 -4.83 -17.42
N GLY A 897 18.28 -3.55 -17.45
CA GLY A 897 18.36 -2.80 -18.69
C GLY A 897 19.80 -2.82 -19.22
N PRO A 898 20.01 -2.68 -20.54
CA PRO A 898 21.36 -2.68 -21.15
C PRO A 898 22.31 -1.59 -20.61
N ASP A 899 21.83 -0.71 -19.73
CA ASP A 899 22.51 0.38 -19.05
C ASP A 899 22.67 0.17 -17.53
N GLY A 900 22.42 -1.03 -17.00
CA GLY A 900 22.53 -1.34 -15.56
C GLY A 900 21.53 -0.58 -14.69
N SER A 901 20.57 0.10 -15.32
CA SER A 901 19.47 0.76 -14.62
C SER A 901 18.40 -0.29 -14.35
N GLN A 902 18.12 -0.56 -13.08
CA GLN A 902 16.83 -1.15 -12.73
C GLN A 902 15.76 -0.18 -13.27
N PRO A 903 14.79 -0.65 -14.08
CA PRO A 903 13.68 0.21 -14.47
C PRO A 903 13.08 0.74 -13.17
N ALA A 904 13.00 2.07 -13.04
CA ALA A 904 12.39 2.70 -11.88
C ALA A 904 11.04 1.98 -11.61
N PRO A 905 10.73 1.64 -10.34
CA PRO A 905 9.47 0.98 -9.97
C PRO A 905 8.25 1.65 -10.64
N ASP A 906 8.36 2.95 -10.91
CA ASP A 906 7.37 3.81 -11.54
C ASP A 906 6.97 3.49 -12.99
N ALA A 907 7.70 2.68 -13.77
CA ALA A 907 7.39 2.47 -15.19
C ALA A 907 6.64 1.16 -15.52
N ARG A 908 6.77 0.11 -14.70
CA ARG A 908 5.92 -1.10 -14.78
C ARG A 908 4.68 -0.97 -13.87
N GLN A 909 4.75 -0.15 -12.81
CA GLN A 909 3.63 0.18 -11.91
C GLN A 909 2.83 1.40 -12.39
N GLY A 910 2.55 1.49 -13.70
CA GLY A 910 1.59 2.45 -14.21
C GLY A 910 0.22 2.16 -13.57
N SER A 911 -0.16 2.98 -12.58
CA SER A 911 -1.31 2.75 -11.69
C SER A 911 -1.25 1.40 -10.95
N LEU A 912 -0.96 1.46 -9.66
CA LEU A 912 -1.23 0.38 -8.69
C LEU A 912 -2.55 -0.35 -9.00
N PRO A 913 -2.69 -1.65 -8.65
CA PRO A 913 -3.91 -2.44 -8.87
C PRO A 913 -5.04 -1.95 -7.94
N VAL A 914 -5.55 -0.77 -8.28
CA VAL A 914 -6.51 0.05 -7.52
C VAL A 914 -7.95 -0.38 -7.87
N GLU A 915 -8.08 -1.32 -8.82
CA GLU A 915 -9.32 -1.84 -9.40
C GLU A 915 -9.58 -3.33 -9.04
N LEU A 916 -9.08 -3.85 -7.92
CA LEU A 916 -9.38 -5.23 -7.48
C LEU A 916 -10.48 -5.24 -6.40
N ALA A 917 -11.51 -6.06 -6.59
CA ALA A 917 -12.49 -6.34 -5.54
C ALA A 917 -11.91 -7.27 -4.47
N PRO A 918 -12.43 -7.23 -3.21
CA PRO A 918 -12.03 -8.19 -2.18
C PRO A 918 -12.38 -9.63 -2.61
N PRO A 919 -11.69 -10.65 -2.02
CA PRO A 919 -12.04 -12.05 -2.25
C PRO A 919 -13.50 -12.32 -1.89
N VAL A 920 -14.15 -13.21 -2.64
CA VAL A 920 -15.53 -13.64 -2.39
C VAL A 920 -15.56 -15.11 -2.02
N PHE A 921 -16.45 -15.45 -1.08
CA PHE A 921 -16.70 -16.83 -0.70
C PHE A 921 -18.10 -17.25 -1.11
N SER A 922 -18.22 -18.38 -1.79
CA SER A 922 -19.51 -18.98 -2.12
C SER A 922 -19.34 -20.46 -2.43
N GLY A 923 -20.38 -21.25 -2.14
CA GLY A 923 -20.28 -22.71 -2.16
C GLY A 923 -19.29 -23.18 -1.09
N ASP A 924 -18.09 -23.52 -1.54
CA ASP A 924 -16.94 -24.01 -0.76
C ASP A 924 -15.60 -23.48 -1.30
N ARG A 925 -15.62 -22.42 -2.12
CA ARG A 925 -14.43 -21.80 -2.71
C ARG A 925 -14.35 -20.33 -2.36
N ILE A 926 -13.12 -19.87 -2.19
CA ILE A 926 -12.75 -18.47 -2.18
C ILE A 926 -12.26 -18.13 -3.58
N VAL A 927 -12.86 -17.14 -4.23
CA VAL A 927 -12.44 -16.67 -5.55
C VAL A 927 -11.95 -15.23 -5.42
N CYS A 928 -10.78 -14.94 -5.98
CA CYS A 928 -10.22 -13.58 -5.98
C CYS A 928 -9.60 -13.21 -7.32
N ALA A 929 -9.77 -11.94 -7.69
CA ALA A 929 -9.02 -11.32 -8.78
C ALA A 929 -7.61 -10.95 -8.26
N VAL A 930 -6.58 -11.51 -8.87
CA VAL A 930 -5.17 -11.27 -8.50
C VAL A 930 -4.58 -10.12 -9.33
N SER A 931 -5.09 -9.94 -10.55
CA SER A 931 -4.76 -8.82 -11.44
C SER A 931 -5.98 -8.46 -12.28
N ARG A 932 -5.85 -7.49 -13.20
CA ARG A 932 -6.95 -7.07 -14.10
C ARG A 932 -7.48 -8.21 -14.99
N ASN A 933 -6.70 -9.28 -15.16
CA ASN A 933 -7.02 -10.39 -16.06
C ASN A 933 -6.59 -11.76 -15.48
N GLN A 934 -6.38 -11.87 -14.17
CA GLN A 934 -6.06 -13.15 -13.52
C GLN A 934 -7.01 -13.39 -12.36
N PHE A 935 -7.62 -14.58 -12.34
CA PHE A 935 -8.53 -15.03 -11.29
C PHE A 935 -8.02 -16.34 -10.70
N VAL A 936 -8.13 -16.48 -9.39
CA VAL A 936 -7.69 -17.66 -8.65
C VAL A 936 -8.80 -18.13 -7.73
N ALA A 937 -8.95 -19.45 -7.62
CA ALA A 937 -9.78 -20.08 -6.61
C ALA A 937 -8.95 -20.87 -5.60
N LEU A 938 -9.36 -20.76 -4.34
CA LEU A 938 -8.79 -21.42 -3.18
C LEU A 938 -9.90 -22.21 -2.46
N ASP A 939 -9.65 -23.46 -2.16
CA ASP A 939 -10.40 -24.23 -1.18
C ASP A 939 -9.80 -23.93 0.22
N PRO A 940 -10.58 -23.36 1.17
CA PRO A 940 -10.06 -23.05 2.50
C PRO A 940 -9.63 -24.29 3.30
N CYS A 941 -10.11 -25.47 2.94
CA CYS A 941 -9.77 -26.74 3.56
C CYS A 941 -8.63 -27.47 2.82
N ALA A 942 -8.47 -27.30 1.51
CA ALA A 942 -7.52 -28.09 0.70
C ALA A 942 -6.31 -27.30 0.15
N GLY A 943 -6.48 -26.02 -0.14
CA GLY A 943 -5.47 -25.17 -0.78
C GLY A 943 -5.88 -24.69 -2.18
N LEU A 944 -4.91 -24.41 -3.04
CA LEU A 944 -5.14 -23.84 -4.38
C LEU A 944 -5.92 -24.82 -5.27
N ALA A 945 -7.00 -24.33 -5.89
CA ALA A 945 -7.83 -25.13 -6.79
C ALA A 945 -7.45 -24.87 -8.27
N TRP A 946 -7.49 -23.62 -8.71
CA TRP A 946 -7.15 -23.24 -10.07
C TRP A 946 -6.73 -21.78 -10.20
N SER A 947 -6.03 -21.45 -11.29
CA SER A 947 -5.69 -20.09 -11.71
C SER A 947 -5.96 -19.92 -13.21
N VAL A 948 -6.73 -18.89 -13.56
CA VAL A 948 -7.10 -18.57 -14.94
C VAL A 948 -6.55 -17.19 -15.30
N GLN A 949 -5.66 -17.17 -16.28
CA GLN A 949 -5.17 -15.96 -16.93
C GLN A 949 -6.01 -15.71 -18.19
N ILE A 950 -6.80 -14.65 -18.18
CA ILE A 950 -7.55 -14.18 -19.34
C ILE A 950 -6.58 -13.46 -20.28
N GLU A 951 -6.52 -13.91 -21.53
CA GLU A 951 -5.68 -13.27 -22.55
C GLU A 951 -6.02 -11.79 -22.71
N SER A 952 -5.01 -10.94 -22.51
CA SER A 952 -5.13 -9.51 -22.81
C SER A 952 -4.75 -9.25 -24.27
N PRO A 953 -5.40 -8.30 -24.96
CA PRO A 953 -4.89 -7.82 -26.24
C PRO A 953 -3.46 -7.26 -26.06
N PRO A 954 -2.58 -7.38 -27.08
CA PRO A 954 -1.22 -6.90 -26.99
C PRO A 954 -1.18 -5.40 -26.64
N PRO A 955 -0.22 -4.95 -25.83
CA PRO A 955 -0.14 -3.55 -25.43
C PRO A 955 0.02 -2.66 -26.66
N GLU A 956 -0.93 -1.72 -26.85
CA GLU A 956 -0.85 -0.75 -27.95
C GLU A 956 0.44 0.11 -27.82
N PRO A 957 1.12 0.40 -28.94
CA PRO A 957 2.38 1.14 -28.93
C PRO A 957 2.25 2.50 -28.22
N ARG A 958 3.27 2.87 -27.43
CA ARG A 958 3.31 4.12 -26.65
C ARG A 958 3.23 5.35 -27.57
N GLY A 959 2.02 5.90 -27.72
CA GLY A 959 1.73 7.13 -28.46
C GLY A 959 0.84 8.11 -27.69
N ARG A 960 0.68 9.34 -28.21
CA ARG A 960 -0.10 10.45 -27.63
C ARG A 960 -1.47 9.99 -27.09
N PRO A 961 -1.99 10.59 -25.99
CA PRO A 961 -3.26 10.18 -25.41
C PRO A 961 -4.38 10.34 -26.44
N ASN A 962 -4.83 9.21 -26.99
CA ASN A 962 -5.83 9.18 -28.03
C ASN A 962 -7.23 9.36 -27.39
N ARG A 963 -8.14 10.14 -27.99
CA ARG A 963 -9.53 10.26 -27.53
C ARG A 963 -10.20 8.88 -27.38
N ALA A 964 -9.78 7.91 -28.19
CA ALA A 964 -10.19 6.50 -28.10
C ALA A 964 -9.84 5.83 -26.76
N ARG A 965 -8.69 6.17 -26.14
CA ARG A 965 -8.28 5.65 -24.82
C ARG A 965 -9.17 6.20 -23.70
N ALA A 966 -9.56 7.47 -23.80
CA ALA A 966 -10.47 8.11 -22.85
C ALA A 966 -11.92 7.59 -22.99
N ALA A 967 -12.34 7.22 -24.21
CA ALA A 967 -13.64 6.62 -24.50
C ALA A 967 -13.71 5.15 -24.04
N ARG A 968 -12.66 4.34 -24.29
CA ARG A 968 -12.55 2.95 -23.77
C ARG A 968 -12.57 2.91 -22.24
N ALA A 969 -11.78 3.76 -21.59
CA ALA A 969 -11.77 3.88 -20.14
C ALA A 969 -13.12 4.33 -19.54
N ALA A 970 -14.02 4.94 -20.35
CA ALA A 970 -15.37 5.29 -19.93
C ALA A 970 -16.39 4.15 -20.11
N ALA A 971 -16.06 3.12 -20.92
CA ALA A 971 -16.93 1.99 -21.24
C ALA A 971 -16.51 0.66 -20.56
N ALA A 972 -15.50 0.69 -19.69
CA ALA A 972 -14.93 -0.48 -19.03
C ALA A 972 -15.57 -0.74 -17.65
N TRP A 973 -15.48 -2.00 -17.20
CA TRP A 973 -15.82 -2.39 -15.83
C TRP A 973 -15.05 -1.55 -14.81
N MET A 974 -15.72 -1.16 -13.71
CA MET A 974 -15.06 -0.34 -12.67
C MET A 974 -13.92 -1.05 -11.95
N ARG A 975 -14.03 -2.37 -11.79
CA ARG A 975 -13.05 -3.20 -11.10
C ARG A 975 -13.08 -4.64 -11.64
N ALA A 976 -11.97 -5.34 -11.48
CA ALA A 976 -11.91 -6.78 -11.63
C ALA A 976 -12.57 -7.42 -10.40
N GLU A 977 -13.67 -8.11 -10.62
CA GLU A 977 -14.53 -8.67 -9.59
C GLU A 977 -14.99 -10.06 -9.99
N ALA A 978 -15.10 -10.94 -9.00
CA ALA A 978 -15.74 -12.23 -9.13
C ALA A 978 -17.07 -12.17 -8.39
N VAL A 979 -18.16 -12.56 -9.06
CA VAL A 979 -19.47 -12.81 -8.44
C VAL A 979 -19.79 -14.29 -8.63
N VAL A 980 -20.00 -15.01 -7.54
CA VAL A 980 -20.28 -16.45 -7.60
C VAL A 980 -21.78 -16.71 -7.46
N ALA A 981 -22.33 -17.50 -8.38
CA ALA A 981 -23.73 -17.91 -8.38
C ALA A 981 -23.86 -19.38 -8.78
N GLY A 982 -24.36 -20.21 -7.86
CA GLY A 982 -24.34 -21.66 -8.04
C GLY A 982 -22.92 -22.18 -8.26
N ASN A 983 -22.71 -22.99 -9.30
CA ASN A 983 -21.40 -23.52 -9.70
C ASN A 983 -20.64 -22.64 -10.71
N ARG A 984 -20.98 -21.34 -10.79
CA ARG A 984 -20.44 -20.43 -11.82
C ARG A 984 -19.82 -19.19 -11.19
N VAL A 985 -18.71 -18.74 -11.78
CA VAL A 985 -17.98 -17.52 -11.43
C VAL A 985 -18.13 -16.51 -12.57
N LEU A 986 -18.78 -15.39 -12.27
CA LEU A 986 -18.87 -14.24 -13.17
C LEU A 986 -17.70 -13.30 -12.90
N ALA A 987 -16.72 -13.29 -13.80
CA ALA A 987 -15.49 -12.53 -13.72
C ALA A 987 -15.54 -11.29 -14.63
N THR A 988 -15.53 -10.09 -14.05
CA THR A 988 -15.40 -8.83 -14.81
C THR A 988 -13.93 -8.54 -15.06
N SER A 989 -13.56 -8.28 -16.32
CA SER A 989 -12.17 -7.95 -16.67
C SER A 989 -12.08 -6.55 -17.27
N PRO A 990 -11.54 -5.56 -16.52
CA PRO A 990 -11.28 -4.22 -17.05
C PRO A 990 -10.21 -4.19 -18.16
N ALA A 991 -9.42 -5.26 -18.33
CA ALA A 991 -8.36 -5.34 -19.32
C ALA A 991 -8.86 -5.65 -20.75
N ASP A 992 -9.85 -6.54 -20.87
CA ASP A 992 -10.41 -6.98 -22.16
C ASP A 992 -11.87 -6.53 -22.37
N GLU A 993 -12.44 -5.80 -21.41
CA GLU A 993 -13.79 -5.23 -21.45
C GLU A 993 -14.89 -6.30 -21.66
N ARG A 994 -14.74 -7.47 -21.04
CA ARG A 994 -15.68 -8.58 -21.12
C ARG A 994 -16.11 -9.11 -19.74
N LEU A 995 -17.27 -9.73 -19.72
CA LEU A 995 -17.74 -10.56 -18.62
C LEU A 995 -17.52 -12.02 -19.01
N HIS A 996 -16.79 -12.75 -18.18
CA HIS A 996 -16.48 -14.17 -18.36
C HIS A 996 -17.27 -14.98 -17.34
N CYS A 997 -17.86 -16.08 -17.78
CA CYS A 997 -18.43 -17.08 -16.89
C CYS A 997 -17.49 -18.28 -16.86
N LEU A 998 -16.97 -18.59 -15.68
CA LEU A 998 -16.10 -19.72 -15.43
C LEU A 998 -16.84 -20.76 -14.59
N ASP A 999 -16.48 -22.02 -14.73
CA ASP A 999 -16.87 -23.07 -13.80
C ASP A 999 -16.16 -22.88 -12.45
N LEU A 1000 -16.90 -22.99 -11.33
CA LEU A 1000 -16.39 -22.73 -9.99
C LEU A 1000 -15.34 -23.76 -9.56
N GLU A 1001 -15.47 -25.01 -9.98
CA GLU A 1001 -14.60 -26.11 -9.55
C GLU A 1001 -13.31 -26.17 -10.37
N THR A 1002 -13.40 -25.89 -11.67
CA THR A 1002 -12.30 -26.11 -12.62
C THR A 1002 -11.68 -24.84 -13.18
N GLY A 1003 -12.39 -23.71 -13.10
CA GLY A 1003 -12.01 -22.46 -13.76
C GLY A 1003 -12.21 -22.49 -15.29
N GLU A 1004 -12.86 -23.51 -15.85
CA GLU A 1004 -13.06 -23.61 -17.29
C GLU A 1004 -14.04 -22.54 -17.81
N PRO A 1005 -13.72 -21.88 -18.95
CA PRO A 1005 -14.61 -20.87 -19.51
C PRO A 1005 -15.87 -21.52 -20.08
N LEU A 1006 -17.03 -21.17 -19.53
CA LEU A 1006 -18.33 -21.65 -20.00
C LEU A 1006 -18.86 -20.74 -21.12
N TRP A 1007 -18.82 -19.42 -20.91
CA TRP A 1007 -19.20 -18.43 -21.90
C TRP A 1007 -18.54 -17.08 -21.60
N ARG A 1008 -18.57 -16.16 -22.58
CA ARG A 1008 -18.13 -14.78 -22.41
C ARG A 1008 -19.02 -13.84 -23.19
N THR A 1009 -19.28 -12.65 -22.65
CA THR A 1009 -20.09 -11.61 -23.31
C THR A 1009 -19.38 -10.25 -23.24
N PRO A 1010 -19.54 -9.37 -24.25
CA PRO A 1010 -19.00 -8.01 -24.20
C PRO A 1010 -19.55 -7.23 -23.00
N CYS A 1011 -18.78 -6.24 -22.50
CA CYS A 1011 -19.19 -5.38 -21.38
C CYS A 1011 -20.59 -4.74 -21.57
N ARG A 1012 -20.98 -4.40 -22.82
CA ARG A 1012 -22.26 -3.75 -23.16
C ARG A 1012 -22.52 -2.46 -22.33
N GLY A 1013 -21.46 -1.76 -21.93
CA GLY A 1013 -21.54 -0.55 -21.09
C GLY A 1013 -21.88 -0.83 -19.62
N GLY A 1014 -21.66 -2.07 -19.15
CA GLY A 1014 -21.78 -2.45 -17.74
C GLY A 1014 -20.68 -1.82 -16.88
N LEU A 1015 -21.07 -1.30 -15.72
CA LEU A 1015 -20.17 -0.76 -14.71
C LEU A 1015 -19.83 -1.80 -13.64
N LEU A 1016 -20.81 -2.61 -13.25
CA LEU A 1016 -20.65 -3.73 -12.31
C LEU A 1016 -21.71 -4.82 -12.49
N VAL A 1017 -21.43 -6.02 -12.00
CA VAL A 1017 -22.41 -7.10 -11.82
C VAL A 1017 -23.08 -6.92 -10.46
N ALA A 1018 -24.33 -6.48 -10.45
CA ALA A 1018 -25.04 -6.05 -9.24
C ALA A 1018 -25.48 -7.21 -8.34
N THR A 1019 -25.97 -8.27 -8.96
CA THR A 1019 -26.39 -9.49 -8.26
C THR A 1019 -26.59 -10.60 -9.27
N ALA A 1020 -26.46 -11.84 -8.82
CA ALA A 1020 -26.84 -13.03 -9.56
C ALA A 1020 -27.76 -13.87 -8.68
N LEU A 1021 -29.05 -13.93 -9.06
CA LEU A 1021 -30.12 -14.56 -8.29
C LEU A 1021 -30.83 -15.59 -9.17
N GLY A 1022 -30.75 -16.86 -8.80
CA GLY A 1022 -31.19 -17.96 -9.65
C GLY A 1022 -30.47 -17.92 -10.99
N ASP A 1023 -31.22 -17.96 -12.09
CA ASP A 1023 -30.70 -17.88 -13.47
C ASP A 1023 -30.58 -16.43 -14.00
N ARG A 1024 -30.73 -15.41 -13.14
CA ARG A 1024 -30.71 -14.00 -13.57
C ARG A 1024 -29.47 -13.29 -13.05
N VAL A 1025 -28.69 -12.72 -13.97
CA VAL A 1025 -27.51 -11.90 -13.69
C VAL A 1025 -27.82 -10.44 -14.00
N LEU A 1026 -27.97 -9.62 -12.97
CA LEU A 1026 -28.25 -8.19 -13.14
C LEU A 1026 -26.95 -7.41 -13.31
N VAL A 1027 -26.87 -6.60 -14.37
CA VAL A 1027 -25.75 -5.70 -14.65
C VAL A 1027 -26.24 -4.26 -14.64
N VAL A 1028 -25.51 -3.39 -13.94
CA VAL A 1028 -25.79 -1.95 -13.87
C VAL A 1028 -24.83 -1.22 -14.79
N GLY A 1029 -25.36 -0.48 -15.76
CA GLY A 1029 -24.61 0.42 -16.65
C GLY A 1029 -24.87 1.89 -16.33
N GLU A 1030 -24.30 2.81 -17.13
CA GLU A 1030 -24.40 4.25 -16.88
C GLU A 1030 -25.82 4.82 -17.04
N SER A 1031 -26.55 4.39 -18.06
CA SER A 1031 -27.87 4.91 -18.44
C SER A 1031 -28.95 3.84 -18.48
N ARG A 1032 -28.59 2.58 -18.19
CA ARG A 1032 -29.50 1.44 -18.18
C ARG A 1032 -29.02 0.36 -17.23
N VAL A 1033 -29.95 -0.46 -16.79
CA VAL A 1033 -29.71 -1.79 -16.24
C VAL A 1033 -30.07 -2.82 -17.30
N PHE A 1034 -29.40 -3.97 -17.29
CA PHE A 1034 -29.77 -5.09 -18.14
C PHE A 1034 -29.54 -6.40 -17.40
N CYS A 1035 -30.28 -7.43 -17.79
CA CYS A 1035 -30.19 -8.74 -17.17
C CYS A 1035 -29.68 -9.73 -18.21
N LEU A 1036 -28.77 -10.59 -17.77
CA LEU A 1036 -28.29 -11.73 -18.52
C LEU A 1036 -28.84 -13.02 -17.90
N THR A 1037 -28.91 -14.07 -18.69
CA THR A 1037 -29.11 -15.45 -18.24
C THR A 1037 -27.79 -16.01 -17.73
N LEU A 1038 -27.83 -16.75 -16.62
CA LEU A 1038 -26.63 -17.32 -16.02
C LEU A 1038 -26.07 -18.46 -16.88
N ASP A 1039 -26.93 -19.18 -17.59
CA ASP A 1039 -26.54 -20.35 -18.36
C ASP A 1039 -25.68 -20.07 -19.60
N ASP A 1040 -25.99 -19.01 -20.35
CA ASP A 1040 -25.38 -18.70 -21.65
C ASP A 1040 -24.93 -17.23 -21.83
N GLY A 1041 -25.19 -16.36 -20.84
CA GLY A 1041 -24.79 -14.95 -20.87
C GLY A 1041 -25.56 -14.10 -21.89
N GLN A 1042 -26.70 -14.58 -22.39
CA GLN A 1042 -27.58 -13.85 -23.30
C GLN A 1042 -28.50 -12.89 -22.57
N SER A 1043 -29.11 -11.95 -23.30
CA SER A 1043 -30.02 -10.97 -22.68
C SER A 1043 -31.31 -11.65 -22.23
N ALA A 1044 -31.57 -11.64 -20.92
CA ALA A 1044 -32.81 -12.12 -20.32
C ALA A 1044 -34.02 -11.21 -20.63
N TRP A 1045 -33.76 -9.93 -20.92
CA TRP A 1045 -34.79 -8.92 -21.18
C TRP A 1045 -34.71 -8.38 -22.61
N PRO A 1046 -35.83 -7.90 -23.18
CA PRO A 1046 -35.84 -7.10 -24.41
C PRO A 1046 -35.00 -5.83 -24.29
N ALA A 1047 -34.42 -5.37 -25.40
CA ALA A 1047 -33.51 -4.22 -25.44
C ALA A 1047 -34.11 -2.90 -24.94
N GLU A 1048 -35.44 -2.76 -24.94
CA GLU A 1048 -36.19 -1.58 -24.48
C GLU A 1048 -36.37 -1.53 -22.94
N ARG A 1049 -36.14 -2.65 -22.24
CA ARG A 1049 -36.26 -2.73 -20.78
C ARG A 1049 -35.00 -2.23 -20.08
N GLY A 1050 -35.16 -1.83 -18.82
CA GLY A 1050 -34.04 -1.42 -17.98
C GLY A 1050 -33.47 -0.02 -18.28
N VAL A 1051 -34.10 0.78 -19.16
CA VAL A 1051 -33.65 2.15 -19.46
C VAL A 1051 -33.90 3.05 -18.24
N LEU A 1052 -32.87 3.78 -17.80
CA LEU A 1052 -33.01 4.78 -16.74
C LEU A 1052 -33.55 6.10 -17.32
N PRO A 1053 -34.23 6.94 -16.51
CA PRO A 1053 -34.70 8.25 -16.96
C PRO A 1053 -33.57 9.10 -17.54
N LYS A 1054 -33.89 9.97 -18.51
CA LYS A 1054 -32.91 10.83 -19.17
C LYS A 1054 -32.18 11.70 -18.13
N GLY A 1055 -30.84 11.61 -18.10
CA GLY A 1055 -29.99 12.35 -17.16
C GLY A 1055 -29.88 11.73 -15.76
N ALA A 1056 -30.63 10.65 -15.48
CA ALA A 1056 -30.45 9.86 -14.29
C ALA A 1056 -29.26 8.91 -14.45
N VAL A 1057 -28.35 8.94 -13.48
CA VAL A 1057 -27.18 8.05 -13.44
C VAL A 1057 -27.06 7.37 -12.07
N PRO A 1058 -26.55 6.13 -12.01
CA PRO A 1058 -26.28 5.45 -10.75
C PRO A 1058 -25.31 6.22 -9.86
N LEU A 1059 -25.63 6.35 -8.58
CA LEU A 1059 -24.73 6.92 -7.57
C LEU A 1059 -23.95 5.86 -6.79
N HIS A 1060 -24.63 4.77 -6.42
CA HIS A 1060 -24.08 3.68 -5.58
C HIS A 1060 -24.58 2.33 -6.05
N ARG A 1061 -23.95 1.26 -5.53
CA ARG A 1061 -24.49 -0.10 -5.64
C ARG A 1061 -25.89 -0.10 -5.04
N GLY A 1062 -26.84 -0.69 -5.76
CA GLY A 1062 -28.19 -0.91 -5.29
C GLY A 1062 -28.34 -2.18 -4.46
N TRP A 1063 -29.55 -2.43 -3.97
CA TRP A 1063 -29.87 -3.53 -3.05
C TRP A 1063 -31.00 -4.40 -3.59
N VAL A 1064 -30.97 -5.70 -3.27
CA VAL A 1064 -32.08 -6.60 -3.57
C VAL A 1064 -33.09 -6.54 -2.42
N TYR A 1065 -34.34 -6.25 -2.76
CA TYR A 1065 -35.47 -6.23 -1.84
C TYR A 1065 -36.62 -7.06 -2.40
N GLY A 1066 -36.76 -8.30 -1.90
CA GLY A 1066 -37.71 -9.26 -2.43
C GLY A 1066 -37.46 -9.53 -3.91
N LYS A 1067 -38.44 -9.23 -4.77
CA LYS A 1067 -38.35 -9.40 -6.24
C LYS A 1067 -37.76 -8.20 -6.99
N ASN A 1068 -37.41 -7.13 -6.28
CA ASN A 1068 -36.96 -5.88 -6.88
C ASN A 1068 -35.50 -5.59 -6.54
N TYR A 1069 -34.83 -4.85 -7.40
CA TYR A 1069 -33.54 -4.22 -7.14
C TYR A 1069 -33.70 -2.71 -7.04
N LEU A 1070 -33.29 -2.13 -5.92
CA LEU A 1070 -33.37 -0.70 -5.62
C LEU A 1070 -32.05 -0.03 -5.96
N LEU A 1071 -32.02 0.79 -7.01
CA LEU A 1071 -30.82 1.49 -7.49
C LEU A 1071 -30.89 2.99 -7.16
N PRO A 1072 -29.99 3.53 -6.33
CA PRO A 1072 -29.96 4.96 -6.02
C PRO A 1072 -29.43 5.80 -7.18
N LEU A 1073 -30.12 6.90 -7.49
CA LEU A 1073 -29.82 7.77 -8.63
C LEU A 1073 -29.45 9.19 -8.20
N ASN A 1074 -28.72 9.91 -9.06
CA ASN A 1074 -28.35 11.32 -8.86
C ASN A 1074 -29.55 12.27 -8.75
N THR A 1075 -30.75 11.82 -9.11
CA THR A 1075 -32.02 12.58 -9.02
C THR A 1075 -32.62 12.58 -7.60
N ALA A 1076 -31.94 12.05 -6.60
CA ALA A 1076 -32.44 11.85 -5.22
C ALA A 1076 -33.69 10.93 -5.15
N GLN A 1077 -33.79 10.00 -6.10
CA GLN A 1077 -34.82 8.97 -6.19
C GLN A 1077 -34.17 7.58 -6.30
N PHE A 1078 -34.95 6.54 -6.02
CA PHE A 1078 -34.57 5.16 -6.32
C PHE A 1078 -35.26 4.67 -7.60
N ALA A 1079 -34.48 4.03 -8.48
CA ALA A 1079 -35.03 3.16 -9.51
C ALA A 1079 -35.34 1.81 -8.90
N VAL A 1080 -36.61 1.41 -8.93
CA VAL A 1080 -37.09 0.09 -8.53
C VAL A 1080 -37.15 -0.78 -9.78
N VAL A 1081 -36.21 -1.70 -9.91
CA VAL A 1081 -36.08 -2.60 -11.05
C VAL A 1081 -36.70 -3.95 -10.68
N ASP A 1082 -37.78 -4.33 -11.35
CA ASP A 1082 -38.34 -5.68 -11.19
C ASP A 1082 -37.40 -6.71 -11.84
N LEU A 1083 -36.86 -7.65 -11.05
CA LEU A 1083 -35.82 -8.60 -11.50
C LEU A 1083 -36.35 -9.61 -12.53
N ALA A 1084 -37.64 -9.91 -12.53
CA ALA A 1084 -38.23 -10.86 -13.46
C ALA A 1084 -38.49 -10.22 -14.83
N THR A 1085 -39.00 -8.98 -14.84
CA THR A 1085 -39.52 -8.32 -16.05
C THR A 1085 -38.63 -7.22 -16.63
N GLY A 1086 -37.66 -6.71 -15.85
CA GLY A 1086 -36.81 -5.58 -16.22
C GLY A 1086 -37.53 -4.24 -16.28
N ILE A 1087 -38.75 -4.15 -15.72
CA ILE A 1087 -39.50 -2.91 -15.64
C ILE A 1087 -38.87 -2.04 -14.56
N VAL A 1088 -38.48 -0.83 -14.95
CA VAL A 1088 -37.97 0.19 -14.03
C VAL A 1088 -39.13 1.10 -13.64
N ARG A 1089 -39.40 1.21 -12.33
CA ARG A 1089 -40.35 2.15 -11.76
C ARG A 1089 -39.61 3.15 -10.89
N MET A 1090 -39.95 4.42 -10.98
CA MET A 1090 -39.43 5.43 -10.06
C MET A 1090 -40.29 5.39 -8.80
N ASN A 1091 -39.69 5.23 -7.64
CA ASN A 1091 -40.42 5.34 -6.39
C ASN A 1091 -39.56 5.93 -5.28
N ILE A 1092 -40.20 6.75 -4.44
CA ILE A 1092 -39.67 7.39 -3.22
C ILE A 1092 -38.65 8.51 -3.48
N THR A 1093 -39.07 9.75 -3.27
CA THR A 1093 -38.17 10.89 -3.02
C THR A 1093 -37.47 10.65 -1.69
N ALA A 1094 -36.14 10.66 -1.65
CA ALA A 1094 -35.42 10.68 -0.39
C ALA A 1094 -35.82 11.96 0.37
N LYS A 1095 -36.66 11.85 1.42
CA LYS A 1095 -37.04 13.01 2.24
C LYS A 1095 -35.79 13.58 2.90
N ASN A 1096 -35.32 14.72 2.39
CA ASN A 1096 -34.22 15.48 2.98
C ASN A 1096 -34.75 16.16 4.27
N PRO A 1097 -34.20 15.89 5.48
CA PRO A 1097 -34.74 16.46 6.72
C PRO A 1097 -34.57 17.98 6.87
N LYS A 1098 -33.92 18.68 5.92
CA LYS A 1098 -33.62 20.12 6.03
C LYS A 1098 -34.45 21.04 5.12
N SER A 1099 -35.36 20.55 4.30
CA SER A 1099 -36.29 21.40 3.56
C SER A 1099 -37.63 21.55 4.31
N ARG A 1100 -37.61 22.18 5.48
CA ARG A 1100 -38.79 22.89 5.99
C ARG A 1100 -38.65 24.35 5.55
N GLU A 1101 -38.86 24.59 4.25
CA GLU A 1101 -39.43 25.87 3.83
C GLU A 1101 -40.94 25.65 3.80
N THR A 1102 -41.58 25.85 4.96
CA THR A 1102 -43.01 26.15 4.99
C THR A 1102 -43.17 27.53 4.37
N ILE A 1103 -43.42 27.57 3.07
CA ILE A 1103 -44.04 28.73 2.43
C ILE A 1103 -45.51 28.65 2.77
N ASP A 1104 -45.89 29.34 3.86
CA ASP A 1104 -47.28 29.61 4.16
C ASP A 1104 -47.66 30.89 3.40
N HIS A 1105 -48.50 30.76 2.38
CA HIS A 1105 -49.02 31.89 1.62
C HIS A 1105 -50.18 32.54 2.40
N GLY A 1106 -49.82 33.38 3.38
CA GLY A 1106 -50.75 34.34 3.99
C GLY A 1106 -50.71 35.68 3.26
N PRO A 1107 -51.86 36.34 2.97
CA PRO A 1107 -51.89 37.58 2.22
C PRO A 1107 -51.49 38.77 3.11
N GLY A 1108 -50.35 39.40 2.80
CA GLY A 1108 -49.95 40.70 3.32
C GLY A 1108 -49.03 40.65 4.55
N GLY A 1109 -47.76 41.00 4.37
CA GLY A 1109 -46.83 41.27 5.47
C GLY A 1109 -45.38 40.97 5.12
N THR A 1110 -44.55 42.02 5.07
CA THR A 1110 -43.10 42.00 4.80
C THR A 1110 -42.33 41.06 5.74
N ALA A 1111 -41.60 40.08 5.19
CA ALA A 1111 -40.76 39.18 5.97
C ALA A 1111 -39.29 39.65 6.05
N ARG A 1112 -38.79 39.87 7.27
CA ARG A 1112 -37.35 39.95 7.60
C ARG A 1112 -36.75 38.54 7.60
N VAL A 1113 -35.67 38.34 6.83
CA VAL A 1113 -34.86 37.11 6.85
C VAL A 1113 -33.93 37.13 8.06
N ALA A 1114 -34.14 36.25 9.03
CA ALA A 1114 -33.16 36.00 10.09
C ALA A 1114 -32.14 34.95 9.61
N ARG A 1115 -30.94 35.40 9.26
CA ARG A 1115 -29.75 34.56 9.04
C ARG A 1115 -29.20 34.11 10.40
N ALA A 1116 -29.16 32.80 10.67
CA ALA A 1116 -28.33 32.25 11.72
C ALA A 1116 -26.87 32.20 11.24
N GLN A 1117 -26.06 33.16 11.69
CA GLN A 1117 -24.60 33.17 11.53
C GLN A 1117 -23.99 32.18 12.53
N TYR A 1118 -23.17 31.24 12.04
CA TYR A 1118 -22.18 30.55 12.87
C TYR A 1118 -21.02 31.51 13.14
N GLY A 1119 -20.80 31.84 14.42
CA GLY A 1119 -19.70 32.69 14.87
C GLY A 1119 -18.36 31.97 14.78
N GLY A 1120 -17.41 32.58 14.07
CA GLY A 1120 -15.97 32.32 14.23
C GLY A 1120 -15.36 33.32 15.23
N PRO A 1121 -14.18 33.02 15.81
CA PRO A 1121 -13.49 33.94 16.69
C PRO A 1121 -12.68 34.94 15.85
N GLY A 1122 -12.86 36.24 16.09
CA GLY A 1122 -12.07 37.26 15.40
C GLY A 1122 -12.57 38.67 15.67
N SER A 1123 -12.06 39.28 16.73
CA SER A 1123 -12.19 40.71 17.00
C SER A 1123 -11.44 41.53 15.96
N TRP A 1124 -12.13 42.20 15.03
CA TRP A 1124 -11.57 43.36 14.32
C TRP A 1124 -12.66 44.44 14.18
N SER A 1125 -12.42 45.55 14.87
CA SER A 1125 -13.17 46.81 14.81
C SER A 1125 -12.97 47.49 13.45
N CYS A 1126 -14.06 47.95 12.83
CA CYS A 1126 -14.00 48.95 11.76
C CYS A 1126 -14.82 50.19 12.17
N GLY A 1127 -14.14 51.34 12.28
CA GLY A 1127 -14.77 52.66 12.24
C GLY A 1127 -15.24 53.01 10.82
N PRO A 1128 -16.14 53.99 10.64
CA PRO A 1128 -16.92 54.15 9.43
C PRO A 1128 -16.27 55.14 8.45
N GLY A 1129 -16.43 54.90 7.14
CA GLY A 1129 -16.17 55.95 6.15
C GLY A 1129 -16.03 55.44 4.71
N SER A 1130 -17.09 55.71 3.93
CA SER A 1130 -17.26 55.70 2.46
C SER A 1130 -17.06 54.40 1.70
#